data_AF-A0A089HMP2-F1
#
_entry.id   AF-A0A089HMP2-F1
#
_cell.length_a   1.000
_cell.length_b   1.000
_cell.length_c   1.000
_cell.angle_alpha   90.00
_cell.angle_beta   90.00
_cell.angle_gamma   90.00
#
_symmetry.space_group_name_H-M   'P 1'
#
loop_
_entity.id
_entity.type
_entity.pdbx_description
1 polymer ?
#
loop_
_entity_poly.entity_id
_entity_poly.type
_entity_poly.pdbx_seq_one_letter_code
_entity_poly.pdbx_strand_id
1 'polypeptide(L)'
;MRTKKAIAYFGVLLMLVQTSTIGYGRVGTASAAAADTPPEHRITKMIPSKARFAPGESAELILTLGQSAGWSGKLHLQIYQLNTLVAEGVKELTVQKDGSAGLKVDWTPPTGDFKGYMAKAWIEGAAADDYVTAAIDVSSDWTHFPRYGYVADFPKETAAESDAKLKELSQEYYLNAYQFYDWMWRHDVSVYSKTDKNGKPLLDANGRFITSPVDENSSYTDLLGRLLYPLTIKQSVSAAQKYGSAAMAYEMNYAARENYQDFGVKPEWGLYNKTATESRTPQKDQVGFNFDGVKPHPTALYLQDPGNPQWQSYITQQYVRAINDYGFDGIHLDQWGANDNDYLLGYDGTNRYYAKDFDKIINAAKDALKANNANKSNVTFNMVGGNKGYSAVPNPNTKTDFDYSEIWQDQDKYKDLQQVVGETREADGGKAMVIAGYMNYKQATGVHYDGSEAKSVPPLALDKDTILNFGQPNDTVSFDVDVPQSGETSLIYTYSNGGTGTSRAVYIDGARAADLNGGPARIYFSPTDNSSSYSQDGYFIVPHLDAGKHRVTLKMDEESGNGSINIRSLTLGYFNEPSLRLMDAGLAALGATHIEIGTAENFEEGPNMLAHEYYPNRSKKMLESTKESMKEYYKFNAAYENLLFDSKADPAASVGVEASGGRLATSSSGAQDTIWTTVRKNHSNTGFKRYDVLHLINLLNNDDNWRNAANEPILQNNLKVTYEIGITKEAAPNLKVYAASPDTNHGMPEELKYTWNGTRLIIDLPSLKYWTMIYIDKADSGGGTVSAEPSHLSSFTVLAYDKSYSDVAPNHWAYQAIRSLSEKHVINGMTDTTFVPSAKVTRAQFAALLARALHLQSTGQAPFQDVKAGAWYSSGVAAAYEAGIITGRGAGKFAPSEAITRQEMAVMLAKAFERAGGGDTANGQSLTFRDRGHIAAWALPAVQSVIGTGLMAGQADGHFAPVQTATRAEAAQAIANLLNKSVQ
;
A
#
# COMPACT_ATOMS: atom_id res chain seq x y z
N MET A 1 29.32 15.79 -49.63
CA MET A 1 28.42 16.02 -50.78
C MET A 1 27.03 15.56 -50.33
N ARG A 2 26.03 16.46 -50.27
CA ARG A 2 24.54 16.26 -50.38
C ARG A 2 23.91 14.98 -49.75
N THR A 3 22.77 14.93 -49.05
CA THR A 3 21.73 15.82 -48.48
C THR A 3 20.68 14.87 -47.83
N LYS A 4 20.06 15.27 -46.70
CA LYS A 4 18.64 15.05 -46.27
C LYS A 4 17.96 13.66 -46.43
N LYS A 5 17.43 13.09 -45.33
CA LYS A 5 16.03 13.20 -44.85
C LYS A 5 15.79 12.30 -43.61
N ALA A 6 14.98 12.81 -42.68
CA ALA A 6 14.38 12.09 -41.54
C ALA A 6 13.11 11.33 -41.96
N ILE A 7 12.67 10.34 -41.15
CA ILE A 7 11.30 10.15 -40.59
C ILE A 7 11.08 8.72 -40.05
N ALA A 8 10.38 8.69 -38.90
CA ALA A 8 9.48 7.66 -38.34
C ALA A 8 10.01 6.43 -37.58
N TYR A 9 9.63 6.45 -36.30
CA TYR A 9 9.32 5.32 -35.44
C TYR A 9 8.42 4.28 -36.13
N PHE A 10 8.78 3.00 -36.01
CA PHE A 10 7.88 1.86 -36.16
C PHE A 10 8.32 0.76 -35.18
N GLY A 11 7.45 0.47 -34.23
CA GLY A 11 7.50 -0.73 -33.38
C GLY A 11 6.08 -1.25 -33.28
N VAL A 12 5.68 -2.02 -34.28
CA VAL A 12 4.35 -2.63 -34.46
C VAL A 12 4.17 -3.77 -33.50
N LEU A 13 3.06 -3.73 -32.76
CA LEU A 13 2.48 -4.85 -32.03
C LEU A 13 1.84 -5.81 -33.04
N LEU A 14 2.35 -7.04 -33.09
CA LEU A 14 1.73 -8.17 -33.78
C LEU A 14 0.63 -8.75 -32.88
N MET A 15 -0.62 -8.73 -33.31
CA MET A 15 -1.59 -9.79 -32.98
C MET A 15 -2.53 -10.01 -34.18
N LEU A 16 -2.42 -11.21 -34.75
CA LEU A 16 -3.33 -11.75 -35.75
C LEU A 16 -4.69 -12.01 -35.11
N VAL A 17 -5.74 -11.35 -35.61
CA VAL A 17 -7.11 -11.85 -35.53
C VAL A 17 -7.46 -12.35 -36.92
N GLN A 18 -7.65 -13.67 -37.06
CA GLN A 18 -8.09 -14.28 -38.32
C GLN A 18 -9.50 -13.76 -38.67
N THR A 19 -9.65 -13.19 -39.86
CA THR A 19 -10.96 -12.94 -40.47
C THR A 19 -11.27 -14.11 -41.41
N SER A 20 -12.30 -14.89 -41.08
CA SER A 20 -12.79 -15.95 -41.96
C SER A 20 -13.74 -15.40 -43.03
N THR A 21 -13.42 -15.70 -44.28
CA THR A 21 -14.21 -15.47 -45.50
C THR A 21 -15.56 -16.19 -45.49
N ILE A 22 -16.58 -15.49 -46.01
CA ILE A 22 -17.95 -15.97 -46.24
C ILE A 22 -17.98 -17.03 -47.34
N GLY A 23 -18.58 -18.19 -47.05
CA GLY A 23 -18.97 -19.21 -48.03
C GLY A 23 -20.44 -19.59 -47.86
N TYR A 24 -21.25 -19.34 -48.88
CA TYR A 24 -22.67 -19.71 -48.94
C TYR A 24 -22.86 -21.22 -49.10
N GLY A 25 -23.76 -21.84 -48.31
CA GLY A 25 -24.15 -23.24 -48.50
C GLY A 25 -25.30 -23.75 -47.63
N ARG A 26 -26.50 -23.79 -48.24
CA ARG A 26 -27.70 -24.61 -47.95
C ARG A 26 -28.40 -24.56 -46.58
N VAL A 27 -29.66 -24.16 -46.68
CA VAL A 27 -30.74 -24.21 -45.69
C VAL A 27 -31.01 -25.66 -45.25
N GLY A 28 -30.78 -25.94 -43.97
CA GLY A 28 -31.37 -27.04 -43.22
C GLY A 28 -32.16 -26.46 -42.06
N THR A 29 -33.41 -26.87 -41.92
CA THR A 29 -34.31 -26.46 -40.82
C THR A 29 -33.79 -27.00 -39.49
N ALA A 30 -33.15 -26.15 -38.70
CA ALA A 30 -32.82 -26.39 -37.30
C ALA A 30 -33.80 -25.63 -36.41
N SER A 31 -34.26 -26.27 -35.33
CA SER A 31 -35.17 -25.69 -34.35
C SER A 31 -34.64 -24.37 -33.80
N ALA A 32 -35.54 -23.44 -33.50
CA ALA A 32 -35.22 -22.20 -32.80
C ALA A 32 -34.43 -22.52 -31.52
N ALA A 33 -33.12 -22.32 -31.55
CA ALA A 33 -32.32 -22.20 -30.36
C ALA A 33 -32.88 -21.01 -29.56
N ALA A 34 -33.10 -21.22 -28.27
CA ALA A 34 -33.39 -20.11 -27.36
C ALA A 34 -32.34 -19.02 -27.61
N ALA A 35 -32.78 -17.78 -27.82
CA ALA A 35 -31.84 -16.67 -27.91
C ALA A 35 -31.11 -16.58 -26.58
N ASP A 36 -29.83 -16.97 -26.55
CA ASP A 36 -28.98 -16.89 -25.37
C ASP A 36 -28.97 -15.43 -24.89
N THR A 37 -29.64 -15.15 -23.77
CA THR A 37 -29.67 -13.82 -23.15
C THR A 37 -28.24 -13.43 -22.74
N PRO A 38 -27.81 -12.18 -22.98
CA PRO A 38 -26.50 -11.71 -22.50
C PRO A 38 -26.29 -11.97 -21.01
N PRO A 39 -25.04 -12.19 -20.55
CA PRO A 39 -24.76 -12.37 -19.13
C PRO A 39 -25.28 -11.18 -18.32
N GLU A 40 -25.80 -11.48 -17.13
CA GLU A 40 -26.31 -10.50 -16.16
C GLU A 40 -25.22 -9.51 -15.75
N HIS A 41 -23.99 -10.01 -15.51
CA HIS A 41 -22.78 -9.20 -15.34
C HIS A 41 -21.82 -9.43 -16.51
N ARG A 42 -21.66 -8.40 -17.34
CA ARG A 42 -20.78 -8.48 -18.52
C ARG A 42 -19.30 -8.34 -18.16
N ILE A 43 -18.99 -7.72 -17.03
CA ILE A 43 -17.65 -7.68 -16.42
C ILE A 43 -17.81 -8.18 -15.00
N THR A 44 -17.07 -9.22 -14.61
CA THR A 44 -17.21 -9.85 -13.29
C THR A 44 -16.07 -9.49 -12.35
N LYS A 45 -14.93 -9.05 -12.88
CA LYS A 45 -13.74 -8.73 -12.08
C LYS A 45 -12.80 -7.79 -12.83
N MET A 46 -12.08 -6.97 -12.09
CA MET A 46 -10.92 -6.22 -12.57
C MET A 46 -9.84 -6.26 -11.50
N ILE A 47 -8.61 -6.60 -11.87
CA ILE A 47 -7.46 -6.67 -10.97
C ILE A 47 -6.22 -6.08 -11.65
N PRO A 48 -5.26 -5.51 -10.90
CA PRO A 48 -3.97 -5.17 -11.46
C PRO A 48 -3.15 -6.44 -11.74
N SER A 49 -2.20 -6.32 -12.67
CA SER A 49 -1.23 -7.38 -12.95
C SER A 49 -0.21 -7.59 -11.83
N LYS A 50 -0.02 -6.60 -10.95
CA LYS A 50 0.92 -6.59 -9.81
C LYS A 50 0.30 -5.91 -8.60
N ALA A 51 0.80 -6.21 -7.40
CA ALA A 51 0.42 -5.54 -6.17
C ALA A 51 0.92 -4.08 -6.10
N ARG A 52 2.01 -3.78 -6.81
CA ARG A 52 2.69 -2.47 -6.84
C ARG A 52 3.44 -2.27 -8.16
N PHE A 53 3.45 -1.04 -8.64
CA PHE A 53 4.17 -0.60 -9.83
C PHE A 53 5.17 0.50 -9.48
N ALA A 54 6.31 0.54 -10.18
CA ALA A 54 7.26 1.65 -10.04
C ALA A 54 6.72 2.93 -10.72
N PRO A 55 7.14 4.13 -10.29
CA PRO A 55 6.77 5.38 -10.97
C PRO A 55 7.13 5.36 -12.46
N GLY A 56 6.13 5.60 -13.32
CA GLY A 56 6.26 5.56 -14.77
C GLY A 56 6.22 4.16 -15.40
N GLU A 57 6.12 3.09 -14.61
CA GLU A 57 5.84 1.73 -15.10
C GLU A 57 4.39 1.64 -15.59
N SER A 58 4.15 1.01 -16.74
CA SER A 58 2.79 0.76 -17.24
C SER A 58 2.05 -0.21 -16.32
N ALA A 59 0.93 0.23 -15.76
CA ALA A 59 0.02 -0.60 -14.98
C ALA A 59 -0.95 -1.34 -15.91
N GLU A 60 -0.75 -2.66 -16.06
CA GLU A 60 -1.70 -3.54 -16.76
C GLU A 60 -2.84 -3.92 -15.81
N LEU A 61 -4.08 -3.64 -16.19
CA LEU A 61 -5.31 -4.11 -15.57
C LEU A 61 -5.88 -5.28 -16.37
N ILE A 62 -6.35 -6.31 -15.66
CA ILE A 62 -6.91 -7.53 -16.22
C ILE A 62 -8.39 -7.58 -15.86
N LEU A 63 -9.27 -7.50 -16.87
CA LEU A 63 -10.71 -7.60 -16.72
C LEU A 63 -11.18 -9.01 -17.07
N THR A 64 -12.00 -9.61 -16.19
CA THR A 64 -12.73 -10.85 -16.48
C THR A 64 -14.08 -10.52 -17.06
N LEU A 65 -14.35 -11.03 -18.25
CA LEU A 65 -15.59 -10.79 -19.00
C LEU A 65 -16.55 -11.97 -18.85
N GLY A 66 -17.84 -11.68 -18.67
CA GLY A 66 -18.90 -12.70 -18.65
C GLY A 66 -19.09 -13.33 -20.03
N GLN A 67 -19.19 -14.66 -20.10
CA GLN A 67 -19.20 -15.40 -21.38
C GLN A 67 -20.33 -16.42 -21.51
N SER A 68 -21.32 -16.41 -20.62
CA SER A 68 -22.46 -17.35 -20.68
C SER A 68 -23.22 -17.28 -22.01
N ALA A 69 -23.17 -16.12 -22.67
CA ALA A 69 -23.64 -15.86 -24.02
C ALA A 69 -22.69 -14.89 -24.74
N GLY A 70 -22.70 -14.88 -26.08
CA GLY A 70 -21.97 -13.88 -26.85
C GLY A 70 -22.63 -12.50 -26.76
N TRP A 71 -21.84 -11.43 -26.65
CA TRP A 71 -22.36 -10.05 -26.57
C TRP A 71 -21.39 -9.03 -27.18
N SER A 72 -21.87 -7.83 -27.45
CA SER A 72 -21.05 -6.68 -27.86
C SER A 72 -21.45 -5.44 -27.08
N GLY A 73 -20.51 -4.54 -26.85
CA GLY A 73 -20.76 -3.27 -26.18
C GLY A 73 -19.50 -2.43 -26.04
N LYS A 74 -19.68 -1.17 -25.64
CA LYS A 74 -18.59 -0.28 -25.31
C LYS A 74 -18.17 -0.44 -23.86
N LEU A 75 -16.95 -0.87 -23.64
CA LEU A 75 -16.29 -0.80 -22.35
C LEU A 75 -15.83 0.61 -22.08
N HIS A 76 -16.25 1.15 -20.94
CA HIS A 76 -15.71 2.38 -20.37
C HIS A 76 -14.74 2.01 -19.24
N LEU A 77 -13.60 2.69 -19.18
CA LEU A 77 -12.64 2.62 -18.08
C LEU A 77 -12.29 4.04 -17.64
N GLN A 78 -12.34 4.28 -16.34
CA GLN A 78 -11.94 5.54 -15.72
C GLN A 78 -10.97 5.25 -14.59
N ILE A 79 -9.98 6.12 -14.40
CA ILE A 79 -8.99 6.02 -13.33
C ILE A 79 -8.99 7.32 -12.55
N TYR A 80 -9.09 7.19 -11.23
CA TYR A 80 -9.22 8.28 -10.30
C TYR A 80 -8.07 8.31 -9.32
N GLN A 81 -7.58 9.51 -9.01
CA GLN A 81 -6.86 9.79 -7.79
C GLN A 81 -7.80 10.50 -6.82
N LEU A 82 -8.24 9.80 -5.78
CA LEU A 82 -9.31 10.26 -4.90
C LEU A 82 -10.55 10.66 -5.72
N ASN A 83 -10.98 11.92 -5.63
CA ASN A 83 -12.09 12.49 -6.38
C ASN A 83 -11.72 12.98 -7.79
N THR A 84 -10.44 12.97 -8.17
CA THR A 84 -9.97 13.55 -9.44
C THR A 84 -9.86 12.48 -10.50
N LEU A 85 -10.61 12.61 -11.60
CA LEU A 85 -10.45 11.77 -12.79
C LEU A 85 -9.09 12.10 -13.44
N VAL A 86 -8.20 11.12 -13.54
CA VAL A 86 -6.85 11.29 -14.11
C VAL A 86 -6.67 10.63 -15.47
N ALA A 87 -7.51 9.63 -15.79
CA ALA A 87 -7.55 9.02 -17.11
C ALA A 87 -8.93 8.42 -17.40
N GLU A 88 -9.30 8.38 -18.68
CA GLU A 88 -10.47 7.67 -19.14
C GLU A 88 -10.25 7.09 -20.54
N GLY A 89 -10.99 6.03 -20.88
CA GLY A 89 -10.94 5.38 -22.17
C GLY A 89 -12.24 4.65 -22.48
N VAL A 90 -12.54 4.51 -23.76
CA VAL A 90 -13.68 3.76 -24.26
C VAL A 90 -13.20 2.79 -25.35
N LYS A 91 -13.68 1.54 -25.29
CA LYS A 91 -13.34 0.50 -26.26
C LYS A 91 -14.57 -0.31 -26.64
N GLU A 92 -14.90 -0.31 -27.93
CA GLU A 92 -15.85 -1.28 -28.50
C GLU A 92 -15.25 -2.69 -28.39
N LEU A 93 -16.03 -3.64 -27.90
CA LEU A 93 -15.61 -5.03 -27.84
C LEU A 93 -16.76 -6.00 -28.15
N THR A 94 -16.38 -7.16 -28.67
CA THR A 94 -17.26 -8.29 -28.94
C THR A 94 -16.71 -9.51 -28.21
N VAL A 95 -17.50 -10.05 -27.28
CA VAL A 95 -17.19 -11.28 -26.55
C VAL A 95 -17.95 -12.42 -27.19
N GLN A 96 -17.24 -13.47 -27.57
CA GLN A 96 -17.83 -14.71 -28.05
C GLN A 96 -18.11 -15.63 -26.86
N LYS A 97 -19.17 -16.44 -26.96
CA LYS A 97 -19.40 -17.55 -26.05
C LYS A 97 -18.16 -18.46 -26.05
N ASP A 98 -17.69 -18.84 -24.87
CA ASP A 98 -16.49 -19.67 -24.67
C ASP A 98 -15.17 -19.07 -25.24
N GLY A 99 -15.09 -17.75 -25.43
CA GLY A 99 -13.88 -17.04 -25.89
C GLY A 99 -12.81 -16.83 -24.80
N SER A 100 -11.83 -15.93 -25.02
CA SER A 100 -10.91 -15.51 -23.95
C SER A 100 -11.64 -14.77 -22.84
N ALA A 101 -11.61 -15.30 -21.61
CA ALA A 101 -12.27 -14.69 -20.45
C ALA A 101 -11.60 -13.39 -19.98
N GLY A 102 -10.35 -13.13 -20.39
CA GLY A 102 -9.55 -11.97 -19.96
C GLY A 102 -9.35 -10.91 -21.04
N LEU A 103 -9.54 -9.64 -20.67
CA LEU A 103 -9.10 -8.46 -21.43
C LEU A 103 -8.04 -7.71 -20.63
N LYS A 104 -6.89 -7.46 -21.25
CA LYS A 104 -5.81 -6.63 -20.69
C LYS A 104 -5.93 -5.19 -21.17
N VAL A 105 -5.77 -4.24 -20.26
CA VAL A 105 -5.76 -2.80 -20.54
C VAL A 105 -4.58 -2.18 -19.83
N ASP A 106 -3.73 -1.50 -20.58
CA ASP A 106 -2.55 -0.81 -20.04
C ASP A 106 -2.87 0.67 -19.78
N TRP A 107 -2.40 1.16 -18.63
CA TRP A 107 -2.36 2.58 -18.32
C TRP A 107 -0.98 2.97 -17.78
N THR A 108 -0.40 4.03 -18.32
CA THR A 108 0.84 4.59 -17.77
C THR A 108 0.49 5.67 -16.74
N PRO A 109 0.75 5.43 -15.43
CA PRO A 109 0.50 6.41 -14.40
C PRO A 109 1.41 7.64 -14.55
N PRO A 110 1.00 8.80 -14.00
CA PRO A 110 1.89 9.95 -13.86
C PRO A 110 3.19 9.57 -13.13
N THR A 111 4.28 10.32 -13.34
CA THR A 111 5.60 10.04 -12.75
C THR A 111 5.70 10.34 -11.24
N GLY A 112 4.58 10.64 -10.58
CA GLY A 112 4.56 10.90 -9.15
C GLY A 112 4.74 9.60 -8.37
N ASP A 113 5.58 9.64 -7.35
CA ASP A 113 5.82 8.50 -6.47
C ASP A 113 4.86 8.48 -5.27
N PHE A 114 4.63 7.30 -4.71
CA PHE A 114 3.74 7.02 -3.59
C PHE A 114 2.31 7.49 -3.86
N LYS A 115 1.63 6.87 -4.82
CA LYS A 115 0.30 7.30 -5.27
C LYS A 115 -0.63 6.09 -5.45
N GLY A 116 -1.73 6.12 -4.69
CA GLY A 116 -2.87 5.21 -4.86
C GLY A 116 -3.87 5.76 -5.88
N TYR A 117 -4.44 4.87 -6.67
CA TYR A 117 -5.50 5.15 -7.64
C TYR A 117 -6.62 4.12 -7.57
N MET A 118 -7.82 4.53 -7.99
CA MET A 118 -8.97 3.64 -8.18
C MET A 118 -9.37 3.63 -9.66
N ALA A 119 -9.36 2.45 -10.28
CA ALA A 119 -9.90 2.21 -11.60
C ALA A 119 -11.36 1.74 -11.49
N LYS A 120 -12.22 2.20 -12.42
CA LYS A 120 -13.64 1.84 -12.54
C LYS A 120 -13.94 1.42 -13.97
N ALA A 121 -14.54 0.25 -14.17
CA ALA A 121 -14.90 -0.27 -15.48
C ALA A 121 -16.36 -0.72 -15.57
N TRP A 122 -17.04 -0.37 -16.65
CA TRP A 122 -18.43 -0.78 -16.92
C TRP A 122 -18.72 -0.86 -18.43
N ILE A 123 -19.84 -1.49 -18.79
CA ILE A 123 -20.31 -1.52 -20.18
C ILE A 123 -21.37 -0.43 -20.39
N GLU A 124 -21.31 0.30 -21.51
CA GLU A 124 -22.29 1.33 -21.87
C GLU A 124 -23.72 0.78 -21.79
N GLY A 125 -24.58 1.48 -21.04
CA GLY A 125 -25.97 1.07 -20.79
C GLY A 125 -26.16 0.08 -19.64
N ALA A 126 -25.10 -0.30 -18.91
CA ALA A 126 -25.21 -1.05 -17.66
C ALA A 126 -26.00 -0.28 -16.59
N ALA A 127 -26.52 -0.99 -15.59
CA ALA A 127 -27.12 -0.38 -14.40
C ALA A 127 -26.09 0.48 -13.65
N ALA A 128 -26.56 1.43 -12.84
CA ALA A 128 -25.67 2.42 -12.20
C ALA A 128 -24.63 1.78 -11.25
N ASP A 129 -24.96 0.62 -10.69
CA ASP A 129 -24.19 -0.21 -9.78
C ASP A 129 -23.51 -1.40 -10.47
N ASP A 130 -23.79 -1.67 -11.74
CA ASP A 130 -23.16 -2.75 -12.51
C ASP A 130 -21.81 -2.29 -13.09
N TYR A 131 -20.81 -2.20 -12.21
CA TYR A 131 -19.44 -1.89 -12.56
C TYR A 131 -18.47 -2.58 -11.60
N VAL A 132 -17.20 -2.72 -12.03
CA VAL A 132 -16.12 -3.27 -11.21
C VAL A 132 -15.04 -2.23 -10.95
N THR A 133 -14.29 -2.40 -9.85
CA THR A 133 -13.17 -1.53 -9.50
C THR A 133 -11.91 -2.31 -9.17
N ALA A 134 -10.76 -1.64 -9.33
CA ALA A 134 -9.45 -2.15 -8.95
C ALA A 134 -8.59 -0.99 -8.44
N ALA A 135 -7.72 -1.25 -7.47
CA ALA A 135 -6.73 -0.27 -7.04
C ALA A 135 -5.46 -0.38 -7.88
N ILE A 136 -4.68 0.70 -7.90
CA ILE A 136 -3.32 0.71 -8.47
C ILE A 136 -2.43 1.45 -7.47
N ASP A 137 -1.41 0.77 -6.95
CA ASP A 137 -0.35 1.36 -6.13
C ASP A 137 0.86 1.66 -7.01
N VAL A 138 1.22 2.95 -7.09
CA VAL A 138 2.43 3.43 -7.74
C VAL A 138 3.39 3.95 -6.67
N SER A 139 4.27 3.06 -6.20
CA SER A 139 5.25 3.35 -5.16
C SER A 139 6.59 2.73 -5.55
N SER A 140 7.69 3.48 -5.45
CA SER A 140 9.03 2.96 -5.72
C SER A 140 9.53 2.04 -4.61
N ASP A 141 9.10 2.30 -3.37
CA ASP A 141 9.42 1.54 -2.17
C ASP A 141 8.15 0.98 -1.52
N TRP A 142 8.11 -0.32 -1.29
CA TRP A 142 6.96 -1.00 -0.69
C TRP A 142 6.87 -0.75 0.82
N THR A 143 7.99 -0.43 1.48
CA THR A 143 8.05 -0.22 2.94
C THR A 143 7.33 1.04 3.38
N HIS A 144 7.02 1.94 2.43
CA HIS A 144 6.22 3.14 2.66
C HIS A 144 4.73 2.83 2.87
N PHE A 145 4.19 1.84 2.15
CA PHE A 145 2.80 1.35 2.28
C PHE A 145 2.74 -0.19 2.35
N PRO A 146 3.24 -0.81 3.43
CA PRO A 146 3.33 -2.26 3.52
C PRO A 146 1.93 -2.88 3.67
N ARG A 147 1.58 -3.77 2.74
CA ARG A 147 0.43 -4.68 2.83
C ARG A 147 1.00 -6.09 2.93
N TYR A 148 1.22 -6.51 4.18
CA TYR A 148 2.16 -7.57 4.50
C TYR A 148 1.43 -8.89 4.72
N GLY A 149 1.68 -9.89 3.89
CA GLY A 149 1.13 -11.24 4.03
C GLY A 149 2.16 -12.24 4.54
N TYR A 150 1.86 -13.54 4.42
CA TYR A 150 2.79 -14.60 4.82
C TYR A 150 2.80 -15.84 3.90
N VAL A 151 3.88 -16.62 4.01
CA VAL A 151 4.06 -17.95 3.42
C VAL A 151 4.66 -18.86 4.50
N ALA A 152 4.07 -20.03 4.79
CA ALA A 152 4.48 -20.83 5.95
C ALA A 152 4.62 -22.36 5.76
N ASP A 153 4.06 -22.98 4.71
CA ASP A 153 3.95 -24.45 4.63
C ASP A 153 5.05 -25.16 3.80
N PHE A 154 5.52 -24.56 2.70
CA PHE A 154 6.57 -25.09 1.80
C PHE A 154 6.50 -26.60 1.44
N PRO A 155 5.34 -27.11 0.98
CA PRO A 155 5.19 -28.51 0.57
C PRO A 155 5.96 -28.80 -0.73
N LYS A 156 6.00 -30.07 -1.15
CA LYS A 156 6.51 -30.42 -2.47
C LYS A 156 5.52 -29.98 -3.53
N GLU A 157 5.88 -28.96 -4.30
CA GLU A 157 5.01 -28.43 -5.35
C GLU A 157 5.82 -27.98 -6.57
N THR A 158 5.11 -27.72 -7.66
CA THR A 158 5.62 -27.18 -8.90
C THR A 158 5.70 -25.66 -8.82
N ALA A 159 6.56 -25.07 -9.66
CA ALA A 159 6.64 -23.62 -9.79
C ALA A 159 5.29 -22.98 -10.20
N ALA A 160 4.41 -23.71 -10.90
CA ALA A 160 3.11 -23.21 -11.31
C ALA A 160 2.13 -23.09 -10.12
N GLU A 161 2.19 -24.03 -9.17
CA GLU A 161 1.40 -23.99 -7.93
C GLU A 161 1.85 -22.83 -7.03
N SER A 162 3.17 -22.67 -6.82
CA SER A 162 3.71 -21.51 -6.10
C SER A 162 3.34 -20.18 -6.79
N ASP A 163 3.46 -20.13 -8.13
CA ASP A 163 3.09 -18.95 -8.92
C ASP A 163 1.60 -18.60 -8.75
N ALA A 164 0.71 -19.60 -8.79
CA ALA A 164 -0.73 -19.40 -8.64
C ALA A 164 -1.09 -18.81 -7.26
N LYS A 165 -0.54 -19.37 -6.18
CA LYS A 165 -0.76 -18.87 -4.81
C LYS A 165 -0.34 -17.42 -4.64
N LEU A 166 0.88 -17.08 -5.05
CA LEU A 166 1.41 -15.72 -4.87
C LEU A 166 0.77 -14.73 -5.85
N LYS A 167 0.35 -15.18 -7.04
CA LYS A 167 -0.41 -14.37 -7.98
C LYS A 167 -1.75 -13.94 -7.40
N GLU A 168 -2.53 -14.87 -6.85
CA GLU A 168 -3.83 -14.59 -6.24
C GLU A 168 -3.68 -13.56 -5.11
N LEU A 169 -2.78 -13.81 -4.17
CA LEU A 169 -2.52 -12.93 -3.04
C LEU A 169 -2.06 -11.52 -3.48
N SER A 170 -1.18 -11.43 -4.47
CA SER A 170 -0.65 -10.13 -4.92
C SER A 170 -1.68 -9.34 -5.74
N GLN A 171 -2.48 -9.99 -6.56
CA GLN A 171 -3.42 -9.32 -7.48
C GLN A 171 -4.80 -9.05 -6.86
N GLU A 172 -5.27 -9.91 -5.97
CA GLU A 172 -6.61 -9.80 -5.37
C GLU A 172 -6.60 -9.15 -3.99
N TYR A 173 -5.56 -9.40 -3.21
CA TYR A 173 -5.37 -8.82 -1.88
C TYR A 173 -4.31 -7.72 -1.86
N TYR A 174 -3.77 -7.34 -3.03
CA TYR A 174 -2.81 -6.24 -3.16
C TYR A 174 -1.57 -6.39 -2.24
N LEU A 175 -1.26 -7.60 -1.80
CA LEU A 175 -0.16 -7.86 -0.86
C LEU A 175 1.16 -7.60 -1.56
N ASN A 176 1.89 -6.58 -1.08
CA ASN A 176 3.14 -6.11 -1.67
C ASN A 176 4.38 -6.54 -0.87
N ALA A 177 4.21 -7.38 0.15
CA ALA A 177 5.29 -8.11 0.80
C ALA A 177 4.77 -9.38 1.49
N TYR A 178 5.67 -10.33 1.73
CA TYR A 178 5.37 -11.58 2.44
C TYR A 178 6.44 -11.94 3.45
N GLN A 179 6.03 -12.28 4.67
CA GLN A 179 6.88 -12.93 5.66
C GLN A 179 6.93 -14.43 5.38
N PHE A 180 8.12 -14.97 5.17
CA PHE A 180 8.35 -16.40 4.99
C PHE A 180 8.64 -17.01 6.36
N TYR A 181 7.60 -17.53 7.00
CA TYR A 181 7.62 -18.00 8.39
C TYR A 181 8.13 -19.44 8.47
N ASP A 182 9.03 -19.73 9.42
CA ASP A 182 9.65 -21.05 9.63
C ASP A 182 10.20 -21.71 8.35
N TRP A 183 10.70 -20.90 7.42
CA TRP A 183 11.29 -21.39 6.17
C TRP A 183 12.65 -22.06 6.40
N MET A 184 13.38 -21.65 7.43
CA MET A 184 14.78 -21.96 7.64
C MET A 184 15.02 -23.41 8.06
N TRP A 185 16.22 -23.92 7.78
CA TRP A 185 16.64 -25.23 8.28
C TRP A 185 16.88 -25.21 9.80
N ARG A 186 17.66 -24.24 10.28
CA ARG A 186 17.94 -24.00 11.70
C ARG A 186 18.01 -22.50 11.97
N HIS A 187 17.65 -22.06 13.17
CA HIS A 187 17.68 -20.63 13.54
C HIS A 187 19.11 -20.04 13.57
N ASP A 188 20.14 -20.87 13.83
CA ASP A 188 21.55 -20.48 13.81
C ASP A 188 22.26 -20.72 12.47
N VAL A 189 21.62 -21.45 11.54
CA VAL A 189 22.12 -21.76 10.19
C VAL A 189 20.93 -21.88 9.26
N SER A 190 20.42 -20.73 8.81
CA SER A 190 19.10 -20.66 8.17
C SER A 190 19.04 -21.37 6.82
N VAL A 191 20.11 -21.23 6.02
CA VAL A 191 20.25 -21.88 4.72
C VAL A 191 20.62 -23.35 4.87
N TYR A 192 19.87 -24.22 4.17
CA TYR A 192 20.12 -25.67 4.13
C TYR A 192 21.54 -25.99 3.67
N SER A 193 22.33 -26.63 4.53
CA SER A 193 23.76 -26.82 4.35
C SER A 193 24.17 -28.28 4.44
N LYS A 194 25.27 -28.64 3.77
CA LYS A 194 25.77 -30.03 3.76
C LYS A 194 26.29 -30.40 5.14
N THR A 195 26.00 -31.62 5.55
CA THR A 195 26.53 -32.23 6.77
C THR A 195 27.29 -33.52 6.46
N ASP A 196 28.17 -33.92 7.38
CA ASP A 196 28.75 -35.25 7.38
C ASP A 196 27.71 -36.30 7.85
N LYS A 197 28.11 -37.58 7.83
CA LYS A 197 27.25 -38.70 8.25
C LYS A 197 26.78 -38.64 9.71
N ASN A 198 27.38 -37.78 10.54
CA ASN A 198 27.02 -37.60 11.94
C ASN A 198 26.23 -36.30 12.18
N GLY A 199 25.87 -35.57 11.10
CA GLY A 199 25.13 -34.31 11.19
C GLY A 199 25.99 -33.07 11.44
N LYS A 200 27.33 -33.17 11.42
CA LYS A 200 28.21 -31.99 11.58
C LYS A 200 28.32 -31.21 10.27
N PRO A 201 28.35 -29.87 10.28
CA PRO A 201 28.39 -29.08 9.06
C PRO A 201 29.70 -29.25 8.30
N LEU A 202 29.61 -29.29 6.97
CA LEU A 202 30.76 -29.23 6.08
C LEU A 202 31.06 -27.76 5.74
N LEU A 203 32.32 -27.38 5.91
CA LEU A 203 32.82 -26.03 5.66
C LEU A 203 33.79 -26.01 4.48
N ASP A 204 33.84 -24.89 3.76
CA ASP A 204 34.82 -24.63 2.72
C ASP A 204 36.20 -24.26 3.31
N ALA A 205 37.18 -24.02 2.44
CA ALA A 205 38.54 -23.66 2.85
C ALA A 205 38.64 -22.35 3.65
N ASN A 206 37.61 -21.50 3.62
CA ASN A 206 37.51 -20.25 4.36
C ASN A 206 36.65 -20.37 5.61
N GLY A 207 36.22 -21.59 5.98
CA GLY A 207 35.37 -21.84 7.14
C GLY A 207 33.90 -21.47 6.94
N ARG A 208 33.43 -21.32 5.69
CA ARG A 208 32.03 -21.00 5.37
C ARG A 208 31.22 -22.27 5.14
N PHE A 209 29.96 -22.29 5.56
CA PHE A 209 29.05 -23.41 5.29
C PHE A 209 28.90 -23.67 3.80
N ILE A 210 28.97 -24.95 3.42
CA ILE A 210 28.70 -25.38 2.05
C ILE A 210 27.19 -25.60 1.91
N THR A 211 26.51 -24.71 1.19
CA THR A 211 25.07 -24.83 0.88
C THR A 211 24.79 -26.16 0.16
N SER A 212 23.72 -26.83 0.58
CA SER A 212 23.25 -28.06 -0.06
C SER A 212 22.67 -27.75 -1.44
N PRO A 213 22.88 -28.61 -2.46
CA PRO A 213 22.16 -28.49 -3.72
C PRO A 213 20.65 -28.53 -3.46
N VAL A 214 19.90 -27.71 -4.21
CA VAL A 214 18.44 -27.65 -4.13
C VAL A 214 17.88 -28.12 -5.47
N ASP A 215 17.14 -29.23 -5.43
CA ASP A 215 16.34 -29.78 -6.52
C ASP A 215 14.94 -30.17 -6.00
N GLU A 216 14.12 -30.77 -6.88
CA GLU A 216 12.74 -31.17 -6.59
C GLU A 216 12.59 -32.25 -5.50
N ASN A 217 13.68 -32.95 -5.15
CA ASN A 217 13.69 -34.02 -4.15
C ASN A 217 14.44 -33.64 -2.89
N SER A 218 15.10 -32.48 -2.90
CA SER A 218 15.77 -31.91 -1.73
C SER A 218 14.73 -31.49 -0.71
N SER A 219 14.94 -31.89 0.55
CA SER A 219 14.08 -31.51 1.67
C SER A 219 14.86 -31.53 2.99
N TYR A 220 14.34 -30.83 3.99
CA TYR A 220 14.81 -30.92 5.37
C TYR A 220 13.65 -30.84 6.33
N THR A 221 13.90 -31.30 7.55
CA THR A 221 12.95 -31.21 8.65
C THR A 221 13.23 -29.95 9.45
N ASP A 222 12.19 -29.15 9.71
CA ASP A 222 12.28 -27.97 10.58
C ASP A 222 12.34 -28.35 12.07
N LEU A 223 12.23 -27.37 12.98
CA LEU A 223 12.25 -27.62 14.42
C LEU A 223 11.03 -28.40 14.96
N LEU A 224 9.90 -28.38 14.27
CA LEU A 224 8.67 -29.06 14.70
C LEU A 224 8.44 -30.40 14.00
N GLY A 225 9.38 -30.84 13.16
CA GLY A 225 9.26 -32.11 12.45
C GLY A 225 8.61 -31.99 11.07
N ARG A 226 8.29 -30.77 10.59
CA ARG A 226 7.70 -30.60 9.25
C ARG A 226 8.74 -30.80 8.17
N LEU A 227 8.35 -31.50 7.11
CA LEU A 227 9.20 -31.73 5.95
C LEU A 227 9.03 -30.56 4.97
N LEU A 228 10.05 -29.72 4.85
CA LEU A 228 10.04 -28.53 4.00
C LEU A 228 10.87 -28.74 2.73
N TYR A 229 10.41 -28.18 1.62
CA TYR A 229 11.08 -28.26 0.33
C TYR A 229 11.73 -26.92 -0.04
N PRO A 230 13.08 -26.82 0.00
CA PRO A 230 13.81 -25.58 -0.33
C PRO A 230 13.55 -25.04 -1.74
N LEU A 231 13.22 -25.91 -2.71
CA LEU A 231 12.90 -25.46 -4.05
C LEU A 231 11.60 -24.63 -4.07
N THR A 232 10.59 -25.08 -3.31
CA THR A 232 9.31 -24.36 -3.13
C THR A 232 9.52 -22.97 -2.55
N ILE A 233 10.41 -22.82 -1.56
CA ILE A 233 10.75 -21.51 -1.00
C ILE A 233 11.28 -20.58 -2.09
N LYS A 234 12.23 -21.05 -2.92
CA LYS A 234 12.81 -20.26 -4.02
C LYS A 234 11.80 -19.90 -5.10
N GLN A 235 10.89 -20.83 -5.42
CA GLN A 235 9.80 -20.61 -6.36
C GLN A 235 8.84 -19.53 -5.84
N SER A 236 8.42 -19.61 -4.57
CA SER A 236 7.55 -18.62 -3.93
C SER A 236 8.20 -17.24 -3.81
N VAL A 237 9.50 -17.15 -3.49
CA VAL A 237 10.24 -15.87 -3.52
C VAL A 237 10.20 -15.24 -4.92
N SER A 238 10.49 -16.05 -5.94
CA SER A 238 10.49 -15.57 -7.33
C SER A 238 9.09 -15.15 -7.78
N ALA A 239 8.05 -15.87 -7.36
CA ALA A 239 6.66 -15.56 -7.66
C ALA A 239 6.20 -14.26 -6.98
N ALA A 240 6.51 -14.04 -5.70
CA ALA A 240 6.22 -12.78 -5.01
C ALA A 240 6.84 -11.58 -5.74
N GLN A 241 8.14 -11.66 -6.08
CA GLN A 241 8.87 -10.59 -6.78
C GLN A 241 8.32 -10.32 -8.19
N LYS A 242 7.90 -11.37 -8.91
CA LYS A 242 7.26 -11.27 -10.24
C LYS A 242 6.01 -10.38 -10.19
N TYR A 243 5.27 -10.41 -9.08
CA TYR A 243 4.02 -9.67 -8.90
C TYR A 243 4.16 -8.37 -8.10
N GLY A 244 5.38 -7.82 -8.01
CA GLY A 244 5.63 -6.50 -7.41
C GLY A 244 5.79 -6.51 -5.89
N SER A 245 5.88 -7.70 -5.29
CA SER A 245 5.92 -7.90 -3.84
C SER A 245 7.31 -8.28 -3.33
N ALA A 246 7.66 -7.84 -2.12
CA ALA A 246 8.91 -8.22 -1.46
C ALA A 246 8.80 -9.56 -0.70
N ALA A 247 9.90 -10.31 -0.63
CA ALA A 247 9.99 -11.53 0.16
C ALA A 247 10.90 -11.33 1.38
N MET A 248 10.37 -11.46 2.59
CA MET A 248 11.08 -11.23 3.85
C MET A 248 11.31 -12.55 4.59
N ALA A 249 12.57 -12.90 4.84
CA ALA A 249 12.91 -14.12 5.56
C ALA A 249 12.67 -13.93 7.06
N TYR A 250 11.86 -14.80 7.67
CA TYR A 250 11.78 -14.91 9.13
C TYR A 250 13.13 -15.34 9.70
N GLU A 251 13.59 -14.65 10.74
CA GLU A 251 14.79 -15.00 11.51
C GLU A 251 14.62 -14.60 12.98
N MET A 252 14.90 -15.49 13.93
CA MET A 252 15.10 -15.05 15.32
C MET A 252 16.39 -14.23 15.41
N ASN A 253 16.34 -13.10 16.12
CA ASN A 253 17.51 -12.25 16.32
C ASN A 253 18.58 -12.88 17.22
N TYR A 254 18.19 -13.84 18.07
CA TYR A 254 19.01 -14.31 19.19
C TYR A 254 18.84 -15.80 19.54
N ALA A 255 18.46 -16.67 18.60
CA ALA A 255 18.23 -18.08 18.89
C ALA A 255 19.21 -18.99 18.15
N ALA A 256 19.72 -20.01 18.84
CA ALA A 256 20.47 -21.11 18.24
C ALA A 256 19.83 -22.45 18.61
N ARG A 257 19.77 -23.39 17.67
CA ARG A 257 19.20 -24.72 17.94
C ARG A 257 20.08 -25.55 18.88
N GLU A 258 19.61 -26.71 19.32
CA GLU A 258 20.46 -27.69 19.99
C GLU A 258 21.76 -27.98 19.21
N ASN A 259 22.77 -28.50 19.88
CA ASN A 259 24.10 -28.80 19.30
C ASN A 259 24.80 -27.66 18.52
N TYR A 260 24.41 -26.39 18.75
CA TYR A 260 24.93 -25.20 18.06
C TYR A 260 26.47 -25.06 18.04
N GLN A 261 27.18 -25.69 18.98
CA GLN A 261 28.64 -25.66 19.05
C GLN A 261 29.29 -26.34 17.84
N ASP A 262 28.65 -27.39 17.30
CA ASP A 262 29.10 -28.03 16.06
C ASP A 262 28.96 -27.08 14.85
N PHE A 263 28.09 -26.07 14.96
CA PHE A 263 27.84 -25.03 13.96
C PHE A 263 28.63 -23.74 14.23
N GLY A 264 29.58 -23.76 15.16
CA GLY A 264 30.47 -22.63 15.41
C GLY A 264 29.88 -21.52 16.28
N VAL A 265 28.65 -21.68 16.77
CA VAL A 265 28.09 -20.81 17.81
C VAL A 265 28.77 -21.13 19.13
N LYS A 266 29.18 -20.09 19.86
CA LYS A 266 29.95 -20.23 21.09
C LYS A 266 29.09 -20.00 22.34
N PRO A 267 29.21 -20.82 23.39
CA PRO A 267 28.47 -20.62 24.65
C PRO A 267 28.72 -19.24 25.30
N GLU A 268 29.88 -18.64 25.05
CA GLU A 268 30.27 -17.30 25.50
C GLU A 268 29.37 -16.19 24.96
N TRP A 269 28.61 -16.47 23.89
CA TRP A 269 27.64 -15.55 23.30
C TRP A 269 26.25 -15.69 23.91
N GLY A 270 26.02 -16.70 24.78
CA GLY A 270 24.72 -17.06 25.31
C GLY A 270 24.21 -16.14 26.44
N LEU A 271 22.88 -16.16 26.63
CA LEU A 271 22.20 -15.61 27.79
C LEU A 271 21.79 -16.73 28.75
N TYR A 272 22.10 -16.58 30.04
CA TYR A 272 22.00 -17.62 31.06
C TYR A 272 21.01 -17.26 32.16
N ASN A 273 20.43 -18.29 32.78
CA ASN A 273 19.49 -18.14 33.88
C ASN A 273 20.14 -17.39 35.06
N LYS A 274 19.34 -16.59 35.78
CA LYS A 274 19.79 -15.85 36.98
C LYS A 274 20.30 -16.76 38.10
N THR A 275 19.90 -18.03 38.09
CA THR A 275 20.28 -19.06 39.05
C THR A 275 21.51 -19.88 38.63
N ALA A 276 22.08 -19.61 37.45
CA ALA A 276 23.25 -20.33 36.96
C ALA A 276 24.47 -20.13 37.87
N THR A 277 25.20 -21.21 38.16
CA THR A 277 26.42 -21.17 38.98
C THR A 277 27.60 -20.60 38.19
N GLU A 278 28.72 -20.27 38.86
CA GLU A 278 29.93 -19.75 38.21
C GLU A 278 30.47 -20.64 37.08
N SER A 279 30.22 -21.96 37.13
CA SER A 279 30.68 -22.91 36.11
C SER A 279 29.84 -22.95 34.83
N ARG A 280 28.72 -22.20 34.74
CA ARG A 280 27.75 -22.09 33.61
C ARG A 280 27.87 -23.19 32.55
N THR A 281 27.11 -24.25 32.75
CA THR A 281 27.05 -25.41 31.86
C THR A 281 26.20 -25.05 30.62
N PRO A 282 26.77 -25.04 29.40
CA PRO A 282 26.01 -24.76 28.17
C PRO A 282 24.81 -25.69 28.02
N GLN A 283 23.74 -25.21 27.39
CA GLN A 283 22.45 -25.91 27.16
C GLN A 283 21.65 -26.34 28.39
N LYS A 284 22.29 -26.51 29.55
CA LYS A 284 21.62 -26.79 30.83
C LYS A 284 21.25 -25.49 31.56
N ASP A 285 22.20 -24.58 31.69
CA ASP A 285 22.05 -23.35 32.48
C ASP A 285 21.67 -22.15 31.60
N GLN A 286 21.76 -22.31 30.28
CA GLN A 286 21.38 -21.29 29.29
C GLN A 286 19.87 -21.13 29.22
N VAL A 287 19.38 -19.89 29.03
CA VAL A 287 17.95 -19.67 28.79
C VAL A 287 17.60 -20.20 27.41
N GLY A 288 16.48 -20.90 27.33
CA GLY A 288 16.01 -21.49 26.10
C GLY A 288 14.63 -22.09 26.23
N PHE A 289 14.14 -22.63 25.13
CA PHE A 289 12.86 -23.31 25.05
C PHE A 289 13.03 -24.72 24.50
N ASN A 290 12.38 -25.68 25.16
CA ASN A 290 12.43 -27.09 24.79
C ASN A 290 11.10 -27.52 24.19
N PHE A 291 11.17 -28.28 23.10
CA PHE A 291 10.02 -28.84 22.41
C PHE A 291 9.90 -30.33 22.76
N ASP A 292 9.45 -30.64 23.99
CA ASP A 292 9.45 -31.99 24.57
C ASP A 292 8.61 -33.03 23.80
N GLY A 293 7.71 -32.58 22.93
CA GLY A 293 6.86 -33.42 22.09
C GLY A 293 7.50 -33.91 20.78
N VAL A 294 8.62 -33.33 20.35
CA VAL A 294 9.26 -33.65 19.06
C VAL A 294 10.19 -34.85 19.26
N LYS A 295 9.96 -35.93 18.50
CA LYS A 295 10.76 -37.17 18.54
C LYS A 295 11.34 -37.46 17.15
N PRO A 296 12.52 -38.10 17.04
CA PRO A 296 13.28 -38.80 18.08
C PRO A 296 14.34 -37.97 18.82
N HIS A 297 14.53 -36.69 18.48
CA HIS A 297 15.61 -35.87 19.02
C HIS A 297 15.09 -34.75 19.93
N PRO A 298 15.74 -34.49 21.08
CA PRO A 298 15.42 -33.31 21.88
C PRO A 298 15.66 -32.06 21.04
N THR A 299 14.60 -31.26 20.86
CA THR A 299 14.66 -30.03 20.06
C THR A 299 14.57 -28.83 20.99
N ALA A 300 15.47 -27.87 20.83
CA ALA A 300 15.51 -26.69 21.68
C ALA A 300 16.02 -25.45 20.96
N LEU A 301 15.64 -24.27 21.46
CA LEU A 301 16.23 -22.99 21.11
C LEU A 301 16.95 -22.41 22.31
N TYR A 302 18.19 -21.96 22.14
CA TYR A 302 19.03 -21.37 23.17
C TYR A 302 19.35 -19.92 22.86
N LEU A 303 19.09 -19.04 23.82
CA LEU A 303 19.19 -17.59 23.63
C LEU A 303 20.64 -17.12 23.61
N GLN A 304 20.96 -16.26 22.65
CA GLN A 304 22.21 -15.55 22.47
C GLN A 304 22.04 -14.08 22.89
N ASP A 305 23.13 -13.39 23.20
CA ASP A 305 23.12 -11.98 23.57
C ASP A 305 23.07 -11.13 22.28
N PRO A 306 21.94 -10.44 21.96
CA PRO A 306 21.83 -9.58 20.78
C PRO A 306 22.82 -8.41 20.83
N GLY A 307 23.31 -8.03 22.02
CA GLY A 307 24.35 -7.03 22.21
C GLY A 307 25.78 -7.54 21.99
N ASN A 308 25.97 -8.86 21.83
CA ASN A 308 27.29 -9.44 21.63
C ASN A 308 27.77 -9.28 20.17
N PRO A 309 28.88 -8.58 19.92
CA PRO A 309 29.35 -8.30 18.55
C PRO A 309 29.79 -9.55 17.79
N GLN A 310 30.21 -10.62 18.48
CA GLN A 310 30.58 -11.88 17.83
C GLN A 310 29.35 -12.66 17.37
N TRP A 311 28.27 -12.66 18.18
CA TRP A 311 26.97 -13.19 17.75
C TRP A 311 26.44 -12.40 16.55
N GLN A 312 26.40 -11.06 16.63
CA GLN A 312 25.98 -10.19 15.52
C GLN A 312 26.76 -10.52 14.24
N SER A 313 28.10 -10.59 14.34
CA SER A 313 28.96 -10.90 13.19
C SER A 313 28.73 -12.31 12.64
N TYR A 314 28.32 -13.28 13.46
CA TYR A 314 28.03 -14.64 13.02
C TYR A 314 26.65 -14.72 12.34
N ILE A 315 25.61 -14.23 13.01
CA ILE A 315 24.23 -14.45 12.56
C ILE A 315 23.89 -13.61 11.33
N THR A 316 24.43 -12.40 11.22
CA THR A 316 24.22 -11.54 10.03
C THR A 316 24.83 -12.15 8.75
N GLN A 317 25.81 -13.05 8.86
CA GLN A 317 26.27 -13.82 7.70
C GLN A 317 25.22 -14.82 7.23
N GLN A 318 24.43 -15.40 8.14
CA GLN A 318 23.30 -16.28 7.75
C GLN A 318 22.20 -15.47 7.08
N TYR A 319 21.91 -14.26 7.56
CA TYR A 319 20.98 -13.35 6.91
C TYR A 319 21.41 -13.01 5.48
N VAL A 320 22.70 -12.70 5.28
CA VAL A 320 23.27 -12.48 3.93
C VAL A 320 23.16 -13.74 3.06
N ARG A 321 23.34 -14.94 3.62
CA ARG A 321 23.13 -16.19 2.90
C ARG A 321 21.67 -16.39 2.49
N ALA A 322 20.70 -16.03 3.34
CA ALA A 322 19.29 -16.08 2.96
C ALA A 322 19.01 -15.22 1.71
N ILE A 323 19.54 -13.99 1.67
CA ILE A 323 19.44 -13.12 0.48
C ILE A 323 20.10 -13.77 -0.75
N ASN A 324 21.31 -14.30 -0.61
CA ASN A 324 22.11 -14.75 -1.75
C ASN A 324 21.68 -16.12 -2.30
N ASP A 325 21.34 -17.06 -1.43
CA ASP A 325 21.03 -18.45 -1.82
C ASP A 325 19.55 -18.65 -2.18
N TYR A 326 18.64 -17.89 -1.55
CA TYR A 326 17.19 -18.00 -1.75
C TYR A 326 16.56 -16.78 -2.43
N GLY A 327 17.24 -15.63 -2.44
CA GLY A 327 16.78 -14.46 -3.17
C GLY A 327 15.83 -13.55 -2.40
N PHE A 328 15.73 -13.66 -1.07
CA PHE A 328 14.92 -12.76 -0.24
C PHE A 328 15.33 -11.29 -0.41
N ASP A 329 14.40 -10.36 -0.14
CA ASP A 329 14.60 -8.90 -0.24
C ASP A 329 14.93 -8.26 1.11
N GLY A 330 14.84 -9.02 2.19
CA GLY A 330 15.11 -8.55 3.54
C GLY A 330 14.84 -9.59 4.62
N ILE A 331 14.96 -9.16 5.86
CA ILE A 331 14.85 -9.98 7.06
C ILE A 331 13.76 -9.45 7.97
N HIS A 332 12.85 -10.33 8.38
CA HIS A 332 11.92 -10.10 9.48
C HIS A 332 12.54 -10.67 10.75
N LEU A 333 13.03 -9.79 11.62
CA LEU A 333 13.63 -10.21 12.89
C LEU A 333 12.56 -10.44 13.94
N ASP A 334 12.53 -11.64 14.50
CA ASP A 334 11.62 -12.03 15.56
C ASP A 334 12.33 -12.27 16.90
N GLN A 335 11.52 -12.36 17.95
CA GLN A 335 11.95 -12.48 19.34
C GLN A 335 10.81 -13.03 20.21
N TRP A 336 11.10 -13.49 21.43
CA TRP A 336 10.15 -14.13 22.34
C TRP A 336 9.21 -13.18 23.10
N GLY A 337 9.71 -11.98 23.38
CA GLY A 337 9.19 -11.05 24.37
C GLY A 337 10.34 -10.56 25.26
N ALA A 338 10.38 -9.26 25.54
CA ALA A 338 11.37 -8.69 26.44
C ALA A 338 10.86 -7.40 27.09
N ASN A 339 11.57 -6.97 28.14
CA ASN A 339 11.40 -5.66 28.75
C ASN A 339 12.76 -5.05 29.04
N ASP A 340 12.88 -3.73 28.90
CA ASP A 340 14.09 -2.95 29.21
C ASP A 340 14.65 -3.15 30.62
N ASN A 341 13.81 -3.59 31.58
CA ASN A 341 14.20 -3.85 32.96
C ASN A 341 14.57 -5.31 33.22
N ASP A 342 14.27 -6.20 32.27
CA ASP A 342 14.67 -7.59 32.35
C ASP A 342 16.15 -7.75 32.01
N TYR A 343 16.79 -8.64 32.76
CA TYR A 343 18.17 -9.02 32.49
C TYR A 343 18.33 -10.53 32.60
N LEU A 344 19.27 -11.05 31.83
CA LEU A 344 19.81 -12.39 31.96
C LEU A 344 21.30 -12.29 32.31
N LEU A 345 21.94 -13.40 32.65
CA LEU A 345 23.38 -13.40 32.89
C LEU A 345 24.13 -13.64 31.58
N GLY A 346 25.17 -12.87 31.31
CA GLY A 346 26.16 -13.22 30.31
C GLY A 346 26.97 -14.44 30.77
N TYR A 347 27.74 -15.05 29.86
CA TYR A 347 28.63 -16.15 30.20
C TYR A 347 29.68 -15.78 31.27
N ASP A 348 30.05 -14.50 31.35
CA ASP A 348 30.93 -13.92 32.37
C ASP A 348 30.23 -13.63 33.71
N GLY A 349 28.91 -13.82 33.80
CA GLY A 349 28.11 -13.53 34.99
C GLY A 349 27.65 -12.10 35.15
N THR A 350 27.92 -11.24 34.17
CA THR A 350 27.41 -9.87 34.18
C THR A 350 25.93 -9.84 33.83
N ASN A 351 25.19 -8.87 34.38
CA ASN A 351 23.79 -8.64 34.01
C ASN A 351 23.73 -8.07 32.58
N ARG A 352 22.96 -8.72 31.71
CA ARG A 352 22.71 -8.33 30.32
C ARG A 352 21.26 -7.91 30.17
N TYR A 353 21.04 -6.59 30.04
CA TYR A 353 19.74 -6.00 29.73
C TYR A 353 19.51 -6.05 28.21
N TYR A 354 19.36 -7.26 27.69
CA TYR A 354 19.42 -7.57 26.27
C TYR A 354 18.39 -6.82 25.42
N ALA A 355 17.24 -6.45 25.97
CA ALA A 355 16.21 -5.67 25.26
C ALA A 355 16.70 -4.26 24.85
N LYS A 356 17.59 -3.66 25.66
CA LYS A 356 18.20 -2.35 25.37
C LYS A 356 19.23 -2.40 24.25
N ASP A 357 19.58 -3.60 23.80
CA ASP A 357 20.60 -3.84 22.78
C ASP A 357 19.99 -4.35 21.45
N PHE A 358 18.66 -4.35 21.31
CA PHE A 358 18.02 -4.76 20.05
C PHE A 358 18.38 -3.86 18.88
N ASP A 359 18.58 -2.55 19.11
CA ASP A 359 19.06 -1.62 18.08
C ASP A 359 20.39 -2.08 17.48
N LYS A 360 21.29 -2.65 18.29
CA LYS A 360 22.61 -3.12 17.83
C LYS A 360 22.49 -4.26 16.83
N ILE A 361 21.68 -5.29 17.12
CA ILE A 361 21.50 -6.42 16.18
C ILE A 361 20.70 -6.00 14.94
N ILE A 362 19.67 -5.16 15.09
CA ILE A 362 18.90 -4.61 13.96
C ILE A 362 19.82 -3.80 13.03
N ASN A 363 20.64 -2.91 13.60
CA ASN A 363 21.55 -2.08 12.84
C ASN A 363 22.66 -2.91 12.17
N ALA A 364 23.19 -3.91 12.87
CA ALA A 364 24.16 -4.85 12.30
C ALA A 364 23.56 -5.64 11.12
N ALA A 365 22.32 -6.11 11.24
CA ALA A 365 21.61 -6.77 10.15
C ALA A 365 21.44 -5.84 8.95
N LYS A 366 20.92 -4.62 9.17
CA LYS A 366 20.76 -3.63 8.09
C LYS A 366 22.08 -3.32 7.39
N ASP A 367 23.15 -3.09 8.15
CA ASP A 367 24.45 -2.73 7.59
C ASP A 367 25.08 -3.89 6.80
N ALA A 368 24.98 -5.13 7.32
CA ALA A 368 25.46 -6.31 6.61
C ALA A 368 24.70 -6.55 5.30
N LEU A 369 23.37 -6.45 5.33
CA LEU A 369 22.53 -6.64 4.15
C LEU A 369 22.77 -5.54 3.11
N LYS A 370 22.87 -4.28 3.53
CA LYS A 370 23.15 -3.16 2.63
C LYS A 370 24.53 -3.25 2.00
N ALA A 371 25.53 -3.73 2.76
CA ALA A 371 26.86 -3.99 2.23
C ALA A 371 26.87 -5.14 1.21
N ASN A 372 26.01 -6.14 1.38
CA ASN A 372 25.83 -7.24 0.44
C ASN A 372 25.06 -6.81 -0.82
N ASN A 373 23.87 -6.25 -0.66
CA ASN A 373 23.00 -5.78 -1.73
C ASN A 373 22.03 -4.70 -1.22
N ALA A 374 22.27 -3.45 -1.61
CA ALA A 374 21.46 -2.32 -1.16
C ALA A 374 19.97 -2.43 -1.53
N ASN A 375 19.63 -3.11 -2.63
CA ASN A 375 18.24 -3.30 -3.07
C ASN A 375 17.54 -4.46 -2.36
N LYS A 376 18.27 -5.28 -1.59
CA LYS A 376 17.77 -6.44 -0.83
C LYS A 376 18.22 -6.35 0.61
N SER A 377 17.92 -5.21 1.23
CA SER A 377 18.40 -4.85 2.55
C SER A 377 17.30 -4.47 3.53
N ASN A 378 16.05 -4.86 3.27
CA ASN A 378 14.94 -4.48 4.13
C ASN A 378 15.04 -5.20 5.48
N VAL A 379 14.74 -4.52 6.57
CA VAL A 379 14.74 -5.06 7.93
C VAL A 379 13.53 -4.54 8.69
N THR A 380 12.81 -5.44 9.36
CA THR A 380 11.85 -5.08 10.40
C THR A 380 12.14 -5.91 11.65
N PHE A 381 11.53 -5.55 12.77
CA PHE A 381 11.72 -6.20 14.06
C PHE A 381 10.38 -6.32 14.80
N ASN A 382 10.10 -7.50 15.36
CA ASN A 382 8.89 -7.75 16.11
C ASN A 382 8.94 -7.20 17.55
N MET A 383 8.21 -6.11 17.79
CA MET A 383 7.90 -5.63 19.14
C MET A 383 6.75 -6.45 19.73
N VAL A 384 7.11 -7.53 20.42
CA VAL A 384 6.17 -8.47 21.07
C VAL A 384 5.51 -7.80 22.27
N GLY A 385 4.18 -7.79 22.28
CA GLY A 385 3.36 -7.19 23.33
C GLY A 385 3.22 -5.67 23.20
N GLY A 386 3.37 -5.11 22.00
CA GLY A 386 3.40 -3.67 21.77
C GLY A 386 4.80 -3.06 21.95
N ASN A 387 4.86 -1.73 21.92
CA ASN A 387 6.09 -0.95 22.05
C ASN A 387 6.50 -0.65 23.50
N LYS A 388 5.59 -0.88 24.47
CA LYS A 388 5.83 -0.57 25.88
C LYS A 388 6.95 -1.44 26.45
N GLY A 389 7.99 -0.80 26.97
CA GLY A 389 9.13 -1.49 27.57
C GLY A 389 10.27 -1.78 26.60
N TYR A 390 10.23 -1.22 25.40
CA TYR A 390 11.34 -1.21 24.45
C TYR A 390 11.83 0.23 24.22
N SER A 391 13.02 0.58 24.69
CA SER A 391 13.63 1.91 24.43
C SER A 391 14.55 1.91 23.21
N ALA A 392 15.04 0.73 22.80
CA ALA A 392 15.91 0.56 21.64
C ALA A 392 15.15 0.60 20.31
N VAL A 393 13.87 0.22 20.32
CA VAL A 393 12.97 0.21 19.15
C VAL A 393 11.55 0.38 19.67
N PRO A 394 10.75 1.34 19.19
CA PRO A 394 10.99 2.25 18.07
C PRO A 394 11.93 3.42 18.43
N ASN A 395 12.88 3.72 17.55
CA ASN A 395 13.85 4.82 17.72
C ASN A 395 14.33 5.32 16.34
N PRO A 396 14.53 6.64 16.11
CA PRO A 396 14.98 7.14 14.81
C PRO A 396 16.37 6.64 14.38
N ASN A 397 17.20 6.18 15.34
CA ASN A 397 18.53 5.62 15.07
C ASN A 397 18.50 4.11 14.80
N THR A 398 17.37 3.45 15.03
CA THR A 398 17.19 2.03 14.77
C THR A 398 16.74 1.84 13.33
N LYS A 399 17.54 1.10 12.56
CA LYS A 399 17.46 1.03 11.10
C LYS A 399 16.44 -0.02 10.61
N THR A 400 15.24 -0.05 11.20
CA THR A 400 14.07 -0.69 10.58
C THR A 400 13.62 0.12 9.36
N ASP A 401 13.12 -0.55 8.31
CA ASP A 401 12.50 0.12 7.16
C ASP A 401 11.01 0.41 7.39
N PHE A 402 10.37 -0.45 8.19
CA PHE A 402 9.02 -0.25 8.73
C PHE A 402 8.94 -0.95 10.09
N ASP A 403 8.00 -0.50 10.92
CA ASP A 403 7.80 -1.04 12.25
C ASP A 403 6.77 -2.16 12.26
N TYR A 404 7.00 -3.15 13.11
CA TYR A 404 6.13 -4.31 13.28
C TYR A 404 5.90 -4.57 14.76
N SER A 405 4.65 -4.86 15.14
CA SER A 405 4.33 -5.22 16.51
C SER A 405 3.28 -6.33 16.57
N GLU A 406 3.60 -7.39 17.30
CA GLU A 406 2.67 -8.44 17.67
C GLU A 406 1.94 -8.05 18.97
N ILE A 407 0.61 -7.98 18.91
CA ILE A 407 -0.22 -7.54 20.03
C ILE A 407 -0.83 -8.74 20.73
N TRP A 408 -0.68 -8.80 22.05
CA TRP A 408 -1.16 -9.89 22.91
C TRP A 408 -2.39 -9.48 23.75
N GLN A 409 -2.92 -10.43 24.52
CA GLN A 409 -4.22 -10.36 25.19
C GLN A 409 -4.30 -9.29 26.31
N ASP A 410 -3.18 -8.74 26.74
CA ASP A 410 -3.09 -7.63 27.68
C ASP A 410 -3.38 -6.26 27.03
N GLN A 411 -3.53 -6.22 25.69
CA GLN A 411 -3.80 -5.02 24.89
C GLN A 411 -4.96 -5.23 23.89
N ASP A 412 -6.02 -5.87 24.34
CA ASP A 412 -7.15 -6.25 23.49
C ASP A 412 -8.16 -5.11 23.23
N LYS A 413 -7.96 -3.87 23.71
CA LYS A 413 -8.91 -2.76 23.44
C LYS A 413 -8.47 -1.89 22.27
N TYR A 414 -9.42 -1.34 21.51
CA TYR A 414 -9.10 -0.44 20.38
C TYR A 414 -8.22 0.76 20.78
N LYS A 415 -8.41 1.29 22.00
CA LYS A 415 -7.56 2.35 22.56
C LYS A 415 -6.10 1.92 22.78
N ASP A 416 -5.84 0.64 23.02
CA ASP A 416 -4.50 0.11 23.26
C ASP A 416 -3.76 0.05 21.91
N LEU A 417 -4.44 -0.39 20.84
CA LEU A 417 -3.92 -0.27 19.47
C LEU A 417 -3.64 1.18 19.07
N GLN A 418 -4.56 2.10 19.39
CA GLN A 418 -4.35 3.53 19.14
C GLN A 418 -3.10 4.06 19.86
N GLN A 419 -2.88 3.63 21.10
CA GLN A 419 -1.69 4.00 21.87
C GLN A 419 -0.42 3.43 21.22
N VAL A 420 -0.37 2.12 20.96
CA VAL A 420 0.79 1.46 20.34
C VAL A 420 1.13 2.09 19.00
N VAL A 421 0.13 2.29 18.12
CA VAL A 421 0.34 2.90 16.81
C VAL A 421 0.79 4.36 16.91
N GLY A 422 0.11 5.15 17.74
CA GLY A 422 0.44 6.56 17.92
C GLY A 422 1.83 6.78 18.48
N GLU A 423 2.18 6.11 19.58
CA GLU A 423 3.46 6.26 20.26
C GLU A 423 4.64 5.75 19.39
N THR A 424 4.45 4.64 18.68
CA THR A 424 5.49 4.08 17.80
C THR A 424 5.83 5.05 16.67
N ARG A 425 4.81 5.52 15.95
CA ARG A 425 4.99 6.46 14.84
C ARG A 425 5.49 7.84 15.29
N GLU A 426 5.19 8.24 16.53
CA GLU A 426 5.79 9.46 17.09
C GLU A 426 7.29 9.27 17.40
N ALA A 427 7.66 8.10 17.90
CA ALA A 427 9.01 7.80 18.33
C ALA A 427 10.02 7.62 17.18
N ASP A 428 9.63 7.09 16.02
CA ASP A 428 10.54 6.69 14.95
C ASP A 428 10.56 7.61 13.71
N GLY A 429 9.82 8.72 13.76
CA GLY A 429 9.67 9.65 12.63
C GLY A 429 8.49 9.35 11.71
N GLY A 430 7.64 8.41 12.08
CA GLY A 430 6.36 8.15 11.45
C GLY A 430 6.44 7.09 10.36
N LYS A 431 7.33 6.11 10.48
CA LYS A 431 7.41 5.01 9.51
C LYS A 431 6.09 4.26 9.45
N ALA A 432 5.94 3.47 8.40
CA ALA A 432 4.80 2.58 8.29
C ALA A 432 4.80 1.56 9.43
N MET A 433 3.61 1.14 9.82
CA MET A 433 3.42 0.20 10.92
C MET A 433 2.54 -0.96 10.49
N VAL A 434 3.02 -2.17 10.74
CA VAL A 434 2.28 -3.41 10.56
C VAL A 434 1.99 -4.03 11.94
N ILE A 435 0.74 -4.41 12.16
CA ILE A 435 0.30 -5.11 13.37
C ILE A 435 0.12 -6.60 13.05
N ALA A 436 0.59 -7.46 13.95
CA ALA A 436 0.10 -8.84 14.05
C ALA A 436 -0.90 -8.93 15.20
N GLY A 437 -2.16 -9.20 14.87
CA GLY A 437 -3.23 -9.37 15.84
C GLY A 437 -4.07 -10.60 15.48
N TYR A 438 -3.77 -11.75 16.09
CA TYR A 438 -4.48 -13.00 15.78
C TYR A 438 -5.96 -12.90 16.13
N MET A 439 -6.81 -12.85 15.10
CA MET A 439 -8.23 -12.61 15.26
C MET A 439 -8.95 -13.86 15.78
N ASN A 440 -9.86 -13.66 16.73
CA ASN A 440 -10.60 -14.72 17.41
C ASN A 440 -9.66 -15.78 18.04
N TYR A 441 -8.51 -15.33 18.53
CA TYR A 441 -7.45 -16.18 19.08
C TYR A 441 -7.97 -17.10 20.19
N LYS A 442 -7.70 -18.40 20.05
CA LYS A 442 -8.15 -19.47 20.97
C LYS A 442 -9.67 -19.54 21.21
N GLN A 443 -10.48 -18.84 20.41
CA GLN A 443 -11.94 -18.92 20.46
C GLN A 443 -12.45 -19.93 19.42
N ALA A 444 -13.46 -20.71 19.78
CA ALA A 444 -14.22 -21.57 18.88
C ALA A 444 -15.31 -20.75 18.18
N THR A 445 -14.92 -19.99 17.15
CA THR A 445 -15.85 -19.21 16.30
C THR A 445 -16.28 -20.01 15.08
N GLY A 446 -17.50 -19.74 14.59
CA GLY A 446 -18.07 -20.37 13.39
C GLY A 446 -19.44 -21.01 13.67
N VAL A 447 -19.72 -22.15 13.05
CA VAL A 447 -21.04 -22.83 13.18
C VAL A 447 -21.04 -23.72 14.42
N HIS A 448 -21.91 -23.41 15.38
CA HIS A 448 -21.92 -24.00 16.71
C HIS A 448 -22.97 -25.11 16.87
N TYR A 449 -22.61 -26.18 17.58
CA TYR A 449 -23.49 -27.28 17.97
C TYR A 449 -23.29 -27.61 19.46
N ASP A 450 -24.33 -27.43 20.26
CA ASP A 450 -24.28 -27.70 21.70
C ASP A 450 -24.20 -29.21 21.97
N GLY A 451 -23.55 -29.61 23.06
CA GLY A 451 -23.49 -31.02 23.48
C GLY A 451 -24.87 -31.63 23.74
N SER A 452 -25.90 -30.79 23.99
CA SER A 452 -27.30 -31.23 24.07
C SER A 452 -27.91 -31.69 22.74
N GLU A 453 -27.31 -31.31 21.60
CA GLU A 453 -27.70 -31.74 20.26
C GLU A 453 -27.01 -33.05 19.84
N ALA A 454 -26.00 -33.48 20.60
CA ALA A 454 -25.21 -34.65 20.27
C ALA A 454 -25.93 -35.97 20.57
N LYS A 455 -25.62 -37.00 19.78
CA LYS A 455 -26.04 -38.39 20.00
C LYS A 455 -24.87 -39.17 20.58
N SER A 456 -25.05 -39.78 21.74
CA SER A 456 -24.04 -40.64 22.38
C SER A 456 -24.45 -42.11 22.43
N VAL A 457 -23.47 -43.00 22.27
CA VAL A 457 -23.64 -44.45 22.41
C VAL A 457 -22.52 -45.01 23.30
N PRO A 458 -22.84 -45.63 24.45
CA PRO A 458 -24.16 -45.63 25.10
C PRO A 458 -24.61 -44.19 25.44
N PRO A 459 -25.90 -43.96 25.77
CA PRO A 459 -26.34 -42.65 26.23
C PRO A 459 -25.51 -42.19 27.45
N LEU A 460 -24.71 -41.15 27.26
CA LEU A 460 -23.89 -40.53 28.30
C LEU A 460 -24.71 -39.50 29.07
N ALA A 461 -24.29 -39.21 30.31
CA ALA A 461 -24.96 -38.21 31.14
C ALA A 461 -24.81 -36.81 30.52
N LEU A 462 -25.89 -36.04 30.52
CA LEU A 462 -25.93 -34.66 30.05
C LEU A 462 -26.26 -33.73 31.22
N ASP A 463 -25.41 -32.75 31.49
CA ASP A 463 -25.70 -31.63 32.39
C ASP A 463 -25.75 -30.35 31.57
N LYS A 464 -26.96 -29.80 31.41
CA LYS A 464 -27.27 -28.68 30.50
C LYS A 464 -26.81 -28.95 29.07
N ASP A 465 -25.76 -28.27 28.63
CA ASP A 465 -25.12 -28.34 27.32
C ASP A 465 -23.96 -29.34 27.28
N THR A 466 -23.57 -29.93 28.41
CA THR A 466 -22.31 -30.68 28.53
C THR A 466 -22.53 -32.17 28.71
N ILE A 467 -21.95 -32.97 27.81
CA ILE A 467 -21.86 -34.43 27.90
C ILE A 467 -20.74 -34.79 28.88
N LEU A 468 -21.06 -35.62 29.87
CA LEU A 468 -20.16 -35.98 30.95
C LEU A 468 -19.56 -37.37 30.80
N ASN A 469 -18.36 -37.56 31.35
CA ASN A 469 -17.71 -38.85 31.56
C ASN A 469 -17.40 -39.65 30.28
N PHE A 470 -17.16 -38.99 29.15
CA PHE A 470 -16.81 -39.65 27.89
C PHE A 470 -15.40 -40.26 27.99
N GLY A 471 -15.29 -41.58 28.15
CA GLY A 471 -13.99 -42.24 28.33
C GLY A 471 -13.97 -43.75 28.51
N GLN A 472 -15.12 -44.43 28.40
CA GLN A 472 -15.16 -45.90 28.38
C GLN A 472 -14.93 -46.44 26.96
N PRO A 473 -14.33 -47.64 26.81
CA PRO A 473 -14.15 -48.25 25.50
C PRO A 473 -15.47 -48.35 24.71
N ASN A 474 -15.42 -47.93 23.45
CA ASN A 474 -16.56 -47.84 22.51
C ASN A 474 -17.58 -46.72 22.79
N ASP A 475 -17.35 -45.86 23.78
CA ASP A 475 -18.12 -44.63 23.87
C ASP A 475 -18.00 -43.83 22.57
N THR A 476 -19.11 -43.27 22.11
CA THR A 476 -19.16 -42.36 20.97
C THR A 476 -19.98 -41.13 21.29
N VAL A 477 -19.60 -40.01 20.69
CA VAL A 477 -20.35 -38.74 20.69
C VAL A 477 -20.41 -38.26 19.24
N SER A 478 -21.62 -38.07 18.72
CA SER A 478 -21.85 -37.70 17.32
C SER A 478 -22.68 -36.44 17.19
N PHE A 479 -22.30 -35.57 16.25
CA PHE A 479 -23.01 -34.35 15.89
C PHE A 479 -23.47 -34.44 14.43
N ASP A 480 -24.71 -34.04 14.16
CA ASP A 480 -25.21 -33.84 12.80
C ASP A 480 -24.95 -32.39 12.42
N VAL A 481 -23.96 -32.16 11.56
CA VAL A 481 -23.49 -30.82 11.18
C VAL A 481 -23.95 -30.47 9.76
N ASP A 482 -23.99 -29.18 9.46
CA ASP A 482 -24.31 -28.61 8.14
C ASP A 482 -23.15 -27.69 7.73
N VAL A 483 -22.31 -28.19 6.83
CA VAL A 483 -21.08 -27.53 6.39
C VAL A 483 -21.43 -26.44 5.37
N PRO A 484 -21.09 -25.16 5.62
CA PRO A 484 -21.54 -24.06 4.77
C PRO A 484 -20.85 -23.98 3.41
N GLN A 485 -19.64 -24.52 3.28
CA GLN A 485 -18.86 -24.53 2.04
C GLN A 485 -17.97 -25.76 1.94
N SER A 486 -17.75 -26.27 0.72
CA SER A 486 -16.82 -27.38 0.49
C SER A 486 -15.37 -26.94 0.72
N GLY A 487 -14.52 -27.87 1.19
CA GLY A 487 -13.08 -27.67 1.38
C GLY A 487 -12.58 -28.16 2.73
N GLU A 488 -11.38 -27.75 3.12
CA GLU A 488 -10.79 -28.07 4.41
C GLU A 488 -11.68 -27.52 5.55
N THR A 489 -12.05 -28.37 6.50
CA THR A 489 -12.99 -28.02 7.58
C THR A 489 -12.38 -28.29 8.95
N SER A 490 -12.30 -27.25 9.79
CA SER A 490 -11.83 -27.37 11.16
C SER A 490 -12.99 -27.76 12.10
N LEU A 491 -12.77 -28.79 12.91
CA LEU A 491 -13.67 -29.27 13.95
C LEU A 491 -13.08 -28.92 15.31
N ILE A 492 -13.63 -27.92 15.99
CA ILE A 492 -13.16 -27.45 17.30
C ILE A 492 -14.11 -27.95 18.38
N TYR A 493 -13.59 -28.70 19.36
CA TYR A 493 -14.36 -29.15 20.51
C TYR A 493 -14.11 -28.24 21.71
N THR A 494 -15.18 -27.77 22.33
CA THR A 494 -15.10 -27.18 23.68
C THR A 494 -15.21 -28.33 24.68
N TYR A 495 -14.17 -28.59 25.46
CA TYR A 495 -14.08 -29.75 26.34
C TYR A 495 -13.48 -29.42 27.71
N SER A 496 -13.66 -30.30 28.69
CA SER A 496 -12.88 -30.30 29.93
C SER A 496 -12.22 -31.66 30.16
N ASN A 497 -11.01 -31.64 30.73
CA ASN A 497 -10.22 -32.83 31.04
C ASN A 497 -9.45 -32.61 32.36
N GLY A 498 -10.08 -32.89 33.49
CA GLY A 498 -9.40 -32.78 34.81
C GLY A 498 -8.35 -33.88 35.07
N GLY A 499 -8.03 -34.73 34.10
CA GLY A 499 -7.07 -35.82 34.20
C GLY A 499 -5.80 -35.57 33.41
N THR A 500 -5.07 -36.64 33.08
CA THR A 500 -3.93 -36.56 32.15
C THR A 500 -4.41 -36.38 30.71
N GLY A 501 -3.53 -35.90 29.84
CA GLY A 501 -3.87 -35.74 28.42
C GLY A 501 -4.30 -37.07 27.79
N THR A 502 -5.32 -37.01 26.95
CA THR A 502 -5.98 -38.17 26.35
C THR A 502 -6.33 -37.88 24.89
N SER A 503 -6.86 -38.86 24.15
CA SER A 503 -7.16 -38.69 22.73
C SER A 503 -8.39 -39.46 22.28
N ARG A 504 -9.06 -39.00 21.22
CA ARG A 504 -10.23 -39.67 20.61
C ARG A 504 -10.07 -39.79 19.10
N ALA A 505 -10.58 -40.88 18.56
CA ALA A 505 -10.67 -41.12 17.13
C ALA A 505 -11.77 -40.27 16.50
N VAL A 506 -11.55 -39.80 15.27
CA VAL A 506 -12.53 -38.99 14.52
C VAL A 506 -13.09 -39.80 13.35
N TYR A 507 -14.41 -39.81 13.23
CA TYR A 507 -15.15 -40.45 12.13
C TYR A 507 -16.05 -39.43 11.45
N ILE A 508 -16.15 -39.53 10.12
CA ILE A 508 -17.03 -38.71 9.27
C ILE A 508 -17.93 -39.66 8.51
N ASP A 509 -19.24 -39.45 8.60
CA ASP A 509 -20.28 -40.25 7.92
C ASP A 509 -20.13 -41.77 8.15
N GLY A 510 -19.65 -42.14 9.34
CA GLY A 510 -19.43 -43.52 9.77
C GLY A 510 -18.08 -44.13 9.35
N ALA A 511 -17.28 -43.44 8.53
CA ALA A 511 -15.93 -43.87 8.15
C ALA A 511 -14.86 -43.21 9.04
N ARG A 512 -13.75 -43.92 9.29
CA ARG A 512 -12.61 -43.35 10.03
C ARG A 512 -11.98 -42.25 9.17
N ALA A 513 -11.89 -41.03 9.71
CA ALA A 513 -11.27 -39.93 8.98
C ALA A 513 -9.75 -40.13 8.87
N ALA A 514 -9.17 -39.51 7.84
CA ALA A 514 -7.72 -39.41 7.66
C ALA A 514 -7.24 -38.02 8.08
N ASP A 515 -6.08 -37.94 8.74
CA ASP A 515 -5.38 -36.67 8.98
C ASP A 515 -4.72 -36.16 7.69
N LEU A 516 -4.08 -34.98 7.78
CA LEU A 516 -3.39 -34.34 6.65
C LEU A 516 -2.23 -35.19 6.06
N ASN A 517 -1.70 -36.15 6.81
CA ASN A 517 -0.66 -37.08 6.37
C ASN A 517 -1.24 -38.43 5.88
N GLY A 518 -2.56 -38.57 5.81
CA GLY A 518 -3.24 -39.82 5.45
C GLY A 518 -3.29 -40.86 6.58
N GLY A 519 -2.87 -40.50 7.79
CA GLY A 519 -2.93 -41.35 8.99
C GLY A 519 -4.33 -41.39 9.62
N PRO A 520 -4.62 -42.35 10.51
CA PRO A 520 -5.94 -42.44 11.16
C PRO A 520 -6.17 -41.23 12.08
N ALA A 521 -7.21 -40.45 11.78
CA ALA A 521 -7.51 -39.20 12.48
C ALA A 521 -7.73 -39.39 13.99
N ARG A 522 -7.11 -38.50 14.77
CA ARG A 522 -7.24 -38.42 16.23
C ARG A 522 -7.15 -36.97 16.70
N ILE A 523 -7.91 -36.64 17.73
CA ILE A 523 -7.77 -35.38 18.49
C ILE A 523 -7.12 -35.69 19.82
N TYR A 524 -6.14 -34.87 20.20
CA TYR A 524 -5.58 -34.87 21.55
C TYR A 524 -6.29 -33.81 22.41
N PHE A 525 -6.58 -34.17 23.65
CA PHE A 525 -7.25 -33.36 24.65
C PHE A 525 -6.29 -33.17 25.83
N SER A 526 -5.71 -31.98 25.92
CA SER A 526 -4.80 -31.57 26.99
C SER A 526 -5.50 -31.59 28.36
N PRO A 527 -4.77 -31.74 29.47
CA PRO A 527 -5.32 -31.48 30.81
C PRO A 527 -5.86 -30.04 30.91
N THR A 528 -7.05 -29.88 31.47
CA THR A 528 -7.58 -28.60 31.97
C THR A 528 -7.35 -28.52 33.47
N ASP A 529 -7.39 -27.32 34.06
CA ASP A 529 -7.12 -27.13 35.51
C ASP A 529 -7.96 -28.05 36.40
N ASN A 530 -9.19 -28.32 35.98
CA ASN A 530 -10.13 -29.23 36.60
C ASN A 530 -11.27 -29.56 35.62
N SER A 531 -12.19 -30.43 36.03
CA SER A 531 -13.35 -30.86 35.23
C SER A 531 -14.39 -29.76 34.93
N SER A 532 -14.29 -28.60 35.56
CA SER A 532 -15.15 -27.42 35.33
C SER A 532 -14.45 -26.32 34.52
N SER A 533 -13.15 -26.45 34.26
CA SER A 533 -12.40 -25.57 33.35
C SER A 533 -12.45 -26.12 31.93
N TYR A 534 -12.87 -25.29 30.97
CA TYR A 534 -13.00 -25.69 29.57
C TYR A 534 -11.87 -25.13 28.71
N SER A 535 -11.50 -25.91 27.69
CA SER A 535 -10.54 -25.52 26.64
C SER A 535 -11.17 -25.67 25.25
N GLN A 536 -10.59 -24.95 24.29
CA GLN A 536 -10.95 -24.96 22.87
C GLN A 536 -9.74 -25.26 21.97
N ASP A 537 -8.65 -25.80 22.56
CA ASP A 537 -7.45 -26.25 21.85
C ASP A 537 -7.58 -27.66 21.23
N GLY A 538 -8.66 -28.38 21.54
CA GLY A 538 -8.95 -29.70 21.02
C GLY A 538 -9.63 -29.61 19.65
N TYR A 539 -8.85 -29.48 18.58
CA TYR A 539 -9.38 -29.40 17.22
C TYR A 539 -8.79 -30.44 16.27
N PHE A 540 -9.52 -30.71 15.18
CA PHE A 540 -9.05 -31.53 14.06
C PHE A 540 -9.41 -30.86 12.74
N ILE A 541 -8.46 -30.90 11.80
CA ILE A 541 -8.66 -30.39 10.46
C ILE A 541 -9.01 -31.58 9.56
N VAL A 542 -10.25 -31.61 9.08
CA VAL A 542 -10.66 -32.56 8.05
C VAL A 542 -10.13 -32.04 6.71
N PRO A 543 -9.32 -32.82 5.97
CA PRO A 543 -8.69 -32.35 4.74
C PRO A 543 -9.70 -31.85 3.69
N HIS A 544 -10.88 -32.47 3.63
CA HIS A 544 -11.97 -32.04 2.76
C HIS A 544 -13.33 -32.52 3.29
N LEU A 545 -14.31 -31.64 3.33
CA LEU A 545 -15.74 -31.97 3.42
C LEU A 545 -16.51 -31.23 2.32
N ASP A 546 -17.58 -31.83 1.83
CA ASP A 546 -18.48 -31.14 0.90
C ASP A 546 -19.45 -30.23 1.67
N ALA A 547 -19.99 -29.21 1.00
CA ALA A 547 -21.06 -28.41 1.58
C ALA A 547 -22.31 -29.28 1.81
N GLY A 548 -22.99 -29.05 2.94
CA GLY A 548 -24.21 -29.74 3.32
C GLY A 548 -24.05 -30.63 4.56
N LYS A 549 -24.97 -31.59 4.70
CA LYS A 549 -25.14 -32.34 5.95
C LYS A 549 -24.16 -33.49 6.08
N HIS A 550 -23.46 -33.53 7.21
CA HIS A 550 -22.52 -34.59 7.58
C HIS A 550 -22.75 -35.05 9.02
N ARG A 551 -22.29 -36.25 9.35
CA ARG A 551 -22.21 -36.75 10.72
C ARG A 551 -20.77 -36.82 11.17
N VAL A 552 -20.42 -36.06 12.20
CA VAL A 552 -19.09 -36.07 12.84
C VAL A 552 -19.16 -36.86 14.14
N THR A 553 -18.31 -37.88 14.31
CA THR A 553 -18.31 -38.74 15.48
C THR A 553 -16.93 -38.80 16.14
N LEU A 554 -16.86 -38.49 17.43
CA LEU A 554 -15.73 -38.87 18.29
C LEU A 554 -15.94 -40.27 18.85
N LYS A 555 -14.88 -41.07 18.88
CA LYS A 555 -14.90 -42.42 19.44
C LYS A 555 -13.74 -42.65 20.43
N MET A 556 -14.05 -43.25 21.56
CA MET A 556 -13.07 -43.89 22.43
C MET A 556 -12.77 -45.29 21.91
N ASP A 557 -11.70 -45.46 21.14
CA ASP A 557 -11.26 -46.76 20.62
C ASP A 557 -10.09 -47.34 21.44
N GLU A 558 -9.58 -48.50 21.02
CA GLU A 558 -8.51 -49.23 21.72
C GLU A 558 -7.15 -48.53 21.70
N GLU A 559 -6.94 -47.60 20.76
CA GLU A 559 -5.70 -46.80 20.64
C GLU A 559 -5.81 -45.47 21.39
N SER A 560 -6.97 -45.16 21.97
CA SER A 560 -7.18 -43.92 22.69
C SER A 560 -6.44 -43.92 24.01
N GLY A 561 -5.87 -42.77 24.38
CA GLY A 561 -5.32 -42.60 25.72
C GLY A 561 -6.39 -42.84 26.79
N ASN A 562 -6.04 -43.49 27.89
CA ASN A 562 -6.95 -43.64 29.03
C ASN A 562 -7.36 -42.25 29.58
N GLY A 563 -8.55 -42.16 30.17
CA GLY A 563 -9.06 -40.94 30.81
C GLY A 563 -10.41 -40.50 30.25
N SER A 564 -11.19 -39.82 31.08
CA SER A 564 -12.52 -39.29 30.72
C SER A 564 -12.46 -37.79 30.45
N ILE A 565 -13.18 -37.35 29.43
CA ILE A 565 -13.38 -35.95 29.08
C ILE A 565 -14.86 -35.59 29.16
N ASN A 566 -15.16 -34.31 29.31
CA ASN A 566 -16.51 -33.78 29.11
C ASN A 566 -16.52 -32.96 27.82
N ILE A 567 -17.58 -33.08 27.03
CA ILE A 567 -17.75 -32.35 25.76
C ILE A 567 -18.92 -31.38 25.90
N ARG A 568 -18.63 -30.08 25.78
CA ARG A 568 -19.63 -29.02 25.84
C ARG A 568 -20.22 -28.68 24.48
N SER A 569 -19.40 -28.70 23.43
CA SER A 569 -19.86 -28.38 22.08
C SER A 569 -18.86 -28.80 21.01
N LEU A 570 -19.35 -28.85 19.77
CA LEU A 570 -18.56 -28.87 18.54
C LEU A 570 -18.78 -27.54 17.81
N THR A 571 -17.74 -26.99 17.23
CA THR A 571 -17.82 -25.81 16.34
C THR A 571 -17.08 -26.10 15.05
N LEU A 572 -17.71 -25.81 13.90
CA LEU A 572 -17.01 -25.73 12.62
C LEU A 572 -16.24 -24.40 12.60
N GLY A 573 -14.92 -24.48 12.60
CA GLY A 573 -14.02 -23.34 12.84
C GLY A 573 -13.96 -22.35 11.67
N TYR A 574 -14.59 -21.19 11.83
CA TYR A 574 -14.55 -20.07 10.88
C TYR A 574 -14.22 -18.76 11.61
N PHE A 575 -13.55 -17.83 10.93
CA PHE A 575 -13.36 -16.48 11.46
C PHE A 575 -14.68 -15.72 11.55
N ASN A 576 -14.80 -14.85 12.55
CA ASN A 576 -15.94 -13.94 12.69
C ASN A 576 -15.70 -12.70 11.82
N GLU A 577 -16.34 -12.67 10.65
CA GLU A 577 -16.22 -11.57 9.67
C GLU A 577 -16.44 -10.16 10.27
N PRO A 578 -17.44 -9.92 11.15
CA PRO A 578 -17.61 -8.60 11.76
C PRO A 578 -16.38 -8.10 12.52
N SER A 579 -15.73 -8.97 13.30
CA SER A 579 -14.52 -8.59 14.06
C SER A 579 -13.35 -8.25 13.15
N LEU A 580 -13.18 -9.01 12.05
CA LEU A 580 -12.13 -8.74 11.05
C LEU A 580 -12.29 -7.35 10.44
N ARG A 581 -13.49 -7.03 9.93
CA ARG A 581 -13.77 -5.75 9.28
C ARG A 581 -13.63 -4.57 10.22
N LEU A 582 -14.07 -4.71 11.48
CA LEU A 582 -13.91 -3.65 12.49
C LEU A 582 -12.45 -3.41 12.87
N MET A 583 -11.66 -4.48 13.01
CA MET A 583 -10.23 -4.40 13.27
C MET A 583 -9.47 -3.72 12.12
N ASP A 584 -9.67 -4.17 10.89
CA ASP A 584 -8.98 -3.61 9.72
C ASP A 584 -9.36 -2.14 9.47
N ALA A 585 -10.65 -1.80 9.64
CA ALA A 585 -11.09 -0.41 9.60
C ALA A 585 -10.39 0.43 10.67
N GLY A 586 -10.28 -0.11 11.89
CA GLY A 586 -9.59 0.52 13.01
C GLY A 586 -8.11 0.80 12.73
N LEU A 587 -7.37 -0.21 12.26
CA LEU A 587 -5.96 -0.07 11.93
C LEU A 587 -5.75 0.92 10.78
N ALA A 588 -6.52 0.83 9.70
CA ALA A 588 -6.42 1.76 8.58
C ALA A 588 -6.70 3.21 9.01
N ALA A 589 -7.71 3.44 9.85
CA ALA A 589 -8.02 4.74 10.44
C ALA A 589 -6.94 5.26 11.41
N LEU A 590 -6.15 4.36 12.01
CA LEU A 590 -4.99 4.69 12.83
C LEU A 590 -3.71 4.90 11.99
N GLY A 591 -3.71 4.51 10.73
CA GLY A 591 -2.57 4.59 9.82
C GLY A 591 -1.60 3.41 9.98
N ALA A 592 -2.12 2.23 10.31
CA ALA A 592 -1.39 0.97 10.36
C ALA A 592 -2.07 -0.07 9.44
N THR A 593 -1.34 -1.12 9.10
CA THR A 593 -1.85 -2.27 8.35
C THR A 593 -1.76 -3.55 9.18
N HIS A 594 -2.38 -4.62 8.68
CA HIS A 594 -2.51 -5.90 9.37
C HIS A 594 -1.77 -6.99 8.59
N ILE A 595 -0.95 -7.79 9.27
CA ILE A 595 -0.50 -9.08 8.72
C ILE A 595 -1.47 -10.18 9.15
N GLU A 596 -2.28 -10.66 8.20
CA GLU A 596 -3.29 -11.68 8.52
C GLU A 596 -3.54 -12.68 7.39
N ILE A 597 -3.30 -12.32 6.11
CA ILE A 597 -3.59 -13.18 4.95
C ILE A 597 -2.29 -13.78 4.40
N GLY A 598 -2.35 -15.06 4.02
CA GLY A 598 -1.21 -15.77 3.45
C GLY A 598 -1.60 -17.00 2.65
N THR A 599 -0.58 -17.77 2.27
CA THR A 599 -0.78 -18.98 1.47
C THR A 599 -1.44 -20.09 2.28
N ALA A 600 -2.34 -20.84 1.65
CA ALA A 600 -2.69 -22.17 2.12
C ALA A 600 -1.67 -23.22 1.63
N GLU A 601 -1.67 -24.40 2.25
CA GLU A 601 -0.85 -25.54 1.83
C GLU A 601 -1.24 -26.02 0.42
N ASN A 602 -2.54 -26.11 0.12
CA ASN A 602 -3.06 -26.44 -1.22
C ASN A 602 -3.66 -25.19 -1.85
N PHE A 603 -3.44 -24.99 -3.15
CA PHE A 603 -3.91 -23.79 -3.85
C PHE A 603 -5.45 -23.76 -3.95
N GLU A 604 -6.09 -24.92 -4.08
CA GLU A 604 -7.54 -25.06 -4.25
C GLU A 604 -8.35 -24.60 -3.03
N GLU A 605 -7.73 -24.55 -1.84
CA GLU A 605 -8.34 -24.02 -0.61
C GLU A 605 -8.48 -22.48 -0.63
N GLY A 606 -7.73 -21.83 -1.52
CA GLY A 606 -7.58 -20.38 -1.58
C GLY A 606 -6.73 -19.84 -0.41
N PRO A 607 -6.75 -18.52 -0.18
CA PRO A 607 -5.91 -17.89 0.83
C PRO A 607 -6.30 -18.28 2.25
N ASN A 608 -5.30 -18.42 3.12
CA ASN A 608 -5.47 -18.69 4.54
C ASN A 608 -5.35 -17.40 5.37
N MET A 609 -5.90 -17.41 6.59
CA MET A 609 -5.81 -16.29 7.52
C MET A 609 -5.20 -16.73 8.87
N LEU A 610 -4.42 -15.86 9.51
CA LEU A 610 -3.70 -16.15 10.77
C LEU A 610 -4.66 -16.29 11.94
N ALA A 611 -4.81 -17.52 12.43
CA ALA A 611 -5.58 -17.83 13.65
C ALA A 611 -4.71 -17.85 14.92
N HIS A 612 -3.38 -17.88 14.78
CA HIS A 612 -2.41 -18.16 15.84
C HIS A 612 -1.02 -17.60 15.48
N GLU A 613 -0.14 -17.43 16.48
CA GLU A 613 1.27 -17.03 16.29
C GLU A 613 2.10 -18.06 15.52
N TYR A 614 1.61 -19.29 15.44
CA TYR A 614 2.18 -20.34 14.61
C TYR A 614 1.44 -20.31 13.27
N TYR A 615 2.05 -19.68 12.27
CA TYR A 615 1.38 -19.32 11.02
C TYR A 615 0.77 -20.50 10.23
N PRO A 616 1.34 -21.73 10.28
CA PRO A 616 0.71 -22.91 9.69
C PRO A 616 -0.59 -23.36 10.39
N ASN A 617 -0.98 -22.75 11.52
CA ASN A 617 -2.22 -23.10 12.19
C ASN A 617 -3.44 -22.83 11.30
N ARG A 618 -4.26 -23.88 11.09
CA ARG A 618 -5.50 -23.83 10.29
C ARG A 618 -6.76 -24.15 11.11
N SER A 619 -6.74 -23.79 12.40
CA SER A 619 -7.88 -24.01 13.30
C SER A 619 -9.14 -23.25 12.88
N LYS A 620 -9.03 -22.22 12.02
CA LYS A 620 -10.15 -21.45 11.46
C LYS A 620 -9.97 -21.22 9.96
N LYS A 621 -11.09 -21.14 9.26
CA LYS A 621 -11.15 -20.83 7.83
C LYS A 621 -11.94 -19.55 7.56
N MET A 622 -11.62 -18.90 6.45
CA MET A 622 -12.47 -17.84 5.92
C MET A 622 -13.60 -18.46 5.10
N LEU A 623 -14.82 -17.96 5.30
CA LEU A 623 -15.89 -18.20 4.35
C LEU A 623 -15.61 -17.43 3.05
N GLU A 624 -16.23 -17.84 1.94
CA GLU A 624 -16.08 -17.12 0.67
C GLU A 624 -16.54 -15.64 0.78
N SER A 625 -17.63 -15.37 1.52
CA SER A 625 -18.07 -13.99 1.80
C SER A 625 -16.99 -13.17 2.52
N THR A 626 -16.30 -13.80 3.47
CA THR A 626 -15.22 -13.17 4.21
C THR A 626 -14.02 -12.89 3.31
N LYS A 627 -13.66 -13.82 2.43
CA LYS A 627 -12.60 -13.61 1.42
C LYS A 627 -12.91 -12.40 0.54
N GLU A 628 -14.15 -12.26 0.07
CA GLU A 628 -14.58 -11.12 -0.75
C GLU A 628 -14.57 -9.79 0.03
N SER A 629 -15.06 -9.78 1.28
CA SER A 629 -14.96 -8.60 2.15
C SER A 629 -13.51 -8.16 2.35
N MET A 630 -12.58 -9.09 2.56
CA MET A 630 -11.16 -8.78 2.70
C MET A 630 -10.57 -8.21 1.40
N LYS A 631 -10.91 -8.75 0.22
CA LYS A 631 -10.47 -8.16 -1.07
C LYS A 631 -10.88 -6.69 -1.21
N GLU A 632 -12.10 -6.34 -0.81
CA GLU A 632 -12.59 -4.96 -0.82
C GLU A 632 -11.79 -4.04 0.13
N TYR A 633 -11.47 -4.52 1.34
CA TYR A 633 -10.68 -3.76 2.32
C TYR A 633 -9.24 -3.52 1.85
N TYR A 634 -8.56 -4.54 1.31
CA TYR A 634 -7.20 -4.41 0.79
C TYR A 634 -7.14 -3.52 -0.46
N LYS A 635 -8.13 -3.63 -1.36
CA LYS A 635 -8.30 -2.72 -2.50
C LYS A 635 -8.49 -1.28 -2.04
N PHE A 636 -9.36 -1.06 -1.05
CA PHE A 636 -9.61 0.27 -0.49
C PHE A 636 -8.34 0.87 0.11
N ASN A 637 -7.59 0.08 0.88
CA ASN A 637 -6.33 0.50 1.48
C ASN A 637 -5.30 0.92 0.41
N ALA A 638 -5.18 0.17 -0.69
CA ALA A 638 -4.28 0.52 -1.79
C ALA A 638 -4.74 1.77 -2.57
N ALA A 639 -6.04 1.94 -2.82
CA ALA A 639 -6.56 3.09 -3.56
C ALA A 639 -6.47 4.41 -2.77
N TYR A 640 -6.58 4.34 -1.44
CA TYR A 640 -6.62 5.51 -0.55
C TYR A 640 -5.40 5.63 0.36
N GLU A 641 -4.32 4.89 0.09
CA GLU A 641 -3.10 4.84 0.92
C GLU A 641 -2.54 6.22 1.30
N ASN A 642 -2.64 7.20 0.39
CA ASN A 642 -2.22 8.57 0.63
C ASN A 642 -3.00 9.30 1.74
N LEU A 643 -4.28 8.97 1.93
CA LEU A 643 -5.10 9.56 2.99
C LEU A 643 -5.05 8.74 4.29
N LEU A 644 -4.73 7.45 4.20
CA LEU A 644 -4.69 6.52 5.33
C LEU A 644 -3.35 6.56 6.07
N PHE A 645 -2.24 6.38 5.34
CA PHE A 645 -0.95 6.04 5.94
C PHE A 645 0.04 7.21 6.01
N ASP A 646 -0.07 8.21 5.12
CA ASP A 646 0.73 9.45 5.13
C ASP A 646 0.15 10.55 6.02
N SER A 647 -1.14 10.46 6.34
CA SER A 647 -1.85 11.47 7.13
C SER A 647 -1.51 11.33 8.62
N LYS A 648 -1.60 12.44 9.36
CA LYS A 648 -1.32 12.47 10.80
C LYS A 648 -2.59 12.59 11.61
N ALA A 649 -2.72 11.82 12.67
CA ALA A 649 -3.84 11.93 13.59
C ALA A 649 -3.90 13.34 14.23
N ASP A 650 -5.12 13.85 14.41
CA ASP A 650 -5.41 15.08 15.16
C ASP A 650 -6.29 14.71 16.36
N PRO A 651 -5.69 14.35 17.51
CA PRO A 651 -6.43 13.89 18.68
C PRO A 651 -7.23 15.00 19.37
N ALA A 652 -6.98 16.28 19.03
CA ALA A 652 -7.71 17.41 19.57
C ALA A 652 -9.03 17.68 18.82
N ALA A 653 -9.16 17.19 17.60
CA ALA A 653 -10.36 17.34 16.81
C ALA A 653 -11.49 16.42 17.32
N SER A 654 -12.73 16.90 17.19
CA SER A 654 -13.92 16.13 17.56
C SER A 654 -14.93 16.11 16.43
N VAL A 655 -15.65 14.99 16.32
CA VAL A 655 -16.71 14.77 15.33
C VAL A 655 -18.00 14.43 16.07
N GLY A 656 -19.06 15.17 15.76
CA GLY A 656 -20.41 14.85 16.25
C GLY A 656 -21.17 14.00 15.23
N VAL A 657 -22.00 13.07 15.69
CA VAL A 657 -22.85 12.25 14.81
C VAL A 657 -24.28 12.24 15.35
N GLU A 658 -25.24 12.57 14.49
CA GLU A 658 -26.67 12.55 14.80
C GLU A 658 -27.43 11.68 13.79
N ALA A 659 -28.37 10.89 14.28
CA ALA A 659 -29.32 10.11 13.47
C ALA A 659 -30.73 10.70 13.63
N SER A 660 -31.70 10.19 12.86
CA SER A 660 -33.10 10.66 12.95
C SER A 660 -33.72 10.54 14.36
N GLY A 661 -33.21 9.63 15.19
CA GLY A 661 -33.64 9.42 16.58
C GLY A 661 -32.91 10.28 17.63
N GLY A 662 -31.96 11.13 17.22
CA GLY A 662 -31.17 11.98 18.10
C GLY A 662 -29.66 11.75 17.96
N ARG A 663 -28.89 12.38 18.85
CA ARG A 663 -27.43 12.29 18.86
C ARG A 663 -26.97 10.89 19.21
N LEU A 664 -26.07 10.33 18.42
CA LEU A 664 -25.40 9.06 18.72
C LEU A 664 -24.19 9.31 19.64
N ALA A 665 -23.88 8.33 20.49
CA ALA A 665 -22.67 8.36 21.28
C ALA A 665 -21.45 8.21 20.36
N THR A 666 -20.43 9.03 20.58
CA THR A 666 -19.18 9.03 19.80
C THR A 666 -17.98 8.85 20.72
N SER A 667 -16.96 8.12 20.28
CA SER A 667 -15.69 7.95 20.98
C SER A 667 -14.53 8.28 20.05
N SER A 668 -13.43 8.82 20.58
CA SER A 668 -12.16 8.99 19.83
C SER A 668 -11.19 7.82 20.01
N SER A 669 -11.55 6.84 20.84
CA SER A 669 -10.68 5.75 21.28
C SER A 669 -11.33 4.36 21.14
N GLY A 670 -12.35 4.22 20.30
CA GLY A 670 -13.02 2.93 20.06
C GLY A 670 -13.75 2.36 21.29
N ALA A 671 -14.50 3.20 22.03
CA ALA A 671 -15.27 2.71 23.17
C ALA A 671 -16.50 1.90 22.71
N GLN A 672 -16.89 0.91 23.52
CA GLN A 672 -18.05 0.05 23.29
C GLN A 672 -19.33 0.83 22.99
N ASP A 673 -20.18 0.29 22.13
CA ASP A 673 -21.49 0.83 21.76
C ASP A 673 -21.48 2.32 21.37
N THR A 674 -20.47 2.72 20.59
CA THR A 674 -20.34 4.09 20.05
C THR A 674 -20.04 4.11 18.55
N ILE A 675 -20.16 5.28 17.93
CA ILE A 675 -19.47 5.56 16.67
C ILE A 675 -18.05 6.01 17.02
N TRP A 676 -17.05 5.18 16.71
CA TRP A 676 -15.66 5.55 16.84
C TRP A 676 -15.29 6.51 15.72
N THR A 677 -14.83 7.71 16.10
CA THR A 677 -14.43 8.75 15.17
C THR A 677 -12.96 9.10 15.33
N THR A 678 -12.24 9.21 14.22
CA THR A 678 -10.87 9.73 14.20
C THR A 678 -10.74 10.80 13.13
N VAL A 679 -9.87 11.78 13.38
CA VAL A 679 -9.57 12.86 12.43
C VAL A 679 -8.10 12.78 12.06
N ARG A 680 -7.80 12.84 10.77
CA ARG A 680 -6.44 12.89 10.26
C ARG A 680 -6.25 14.09 9.34
N LYS A 681 -5.10 14.74 9.46
CA LYS A 681 -4.71 15.93 8.70
C LYS A 681 -3.57 15.59 7.75
N ASN A 682 -3.65 16.14 6.54
CA ASN A 682 -2.63 15.93 5.50
C ASN A 682 -1.65 17.11 5.36
N HIS A 683 -1.58 18.05 6.32
CA HIS A 683 -0.84 19.31 6.15
C HIS A 683 0.65 19.13 5.77
N SER A 684 1.28 18.02 6.16
CA SER A 684 2.65 17.65 5.77
C SER A 684 2.74 16.76 4.52
N ASN A 685 1.62 16.20 4.05
CA ASN A 685 1.57 15.27 2.91
C ASN A 685 1.57 16.03 1.57
N THR A 686 2.70 15.98 0.86
CA THR A 686 2.89 16.74 -0.39
C THR A 686 1.95 16.22 -1.49
N GLY A 687 1.19 17.13 -2.11
CA GLY A 687 0.14 16.80 -3.07
C GLY A 687 -1.25 16.62 -2.43
N PHE A 688 -1.32 16.36 -1.12
CA PHE A 688 -2.57 16.08 -0.40
C PHE A 688 -2.87 17.06 0.74
N LYS A 689 -2.07 18.12 0.92
CA LYS A 689 -2.19 19.10 2.03
C LYS A 689 -3.56 19.72 2.21
N ARG A 690 -4.37 19.77 1.15
CA ARG A 690 -5.72 20.32 1.15
C ARG A 690 -6.77 19.42 1.79
N TYR A 691 -6.44 18.16 2.09
CA TYR A 691 -7.41 17.18 2.58
C TYR A 691 -7.41 17.04 4.11
N ASP A 692 -8.61 17.14 4.69
CA ASP A 692 -8.88 16.63 6.04
C ASP A 692 -9.67 15.33 5.92
N VAL A 693 -9.42 14.37 6.81
CA VAL A 693 -10.03 13.03 6.76
C VAL A 693 -10.71 12.76 8.10
N LEU A 694 -11.95 12.28 8.05
CA LEU A 694 -12.73 11.83 9.18
C LEU A 694 -13.06 10.35 8.96
N HIS A 695 -12.72 9.49 9.90
CA HIS A 695 -13.16 8.10 9.89
C HIS A 695 -14.33 7.95 10.86
N LEU A 696 -15.36 7.23 10.44
CA LEU A 696 -16.46 6.80 11.28
C LEU A 696 -16.52 5.27 11.24
N ILE A 697 -16.29 4.63 12.38
CA ILE A 697 -16.34 3.17 12.57
C ILE A 697 -17.49 2.85 13.52
N ASN A 698 -18.36 1.93 13.13
CA ASN A 698 -19.60 1.65 13.82
C ASN A 698 -19.43 0.51 14.84
N LEU A 699 -19.23 0.85 16.10
CA LEU A 699 -19.16 -0.12 17.21
C LEU A 699 -20.50 -0.29 17.94
N LEU A 700 -21.61 0.22 17.40
CA LEU A 700 -22.94 -0.01 17.98
C LEU A 700 -23.24 -1.52 17.98
N ASN A 701 -23.75 -2.03 19.11
CA ASN A 701 -23.94 -3.46 19.39
C ASN A 701 -22.65 -4.28 19.60
N ASN A 702 -21.51 -3.62 19.81
CA ASN A 702 -20.21 -4.26 20.04
C ASN A 702 -19.49 -3.71 21.27
N ASP A 703 -18.58 -4.50 21.83
CA ASP A 703 -17.72 -4.08 22.92
C ASP A 703 -16.48 -3.32 22.39
N ASP A 704 -15.54 -3.01 23.28
CA ASP A 704 -14.29 -2.31 22.93
C ASP A 704 -13.11 -3.26 22.66
N ASN A 705 -13.36 -4.57 22.58
CA ASN A 705 -12.33 -5.57 22.31
C ASN A 705 -12.22 -5.78 20.79
N TRP A 706 -11.00 -5.67 20.25
CA TRP A 706 -10.79 -5.79 18.81
C TRP A 706 -10.55 -7.23 18.36
N ARG A 707 -10.20 -8.15 19.26
CA ARG A 707 -9.76 -9.51 18.92
C ARG A 707 -10.89 -10.54 18.99
N ASN A 708 -11.82 -10.39 19.93
CA ASN A 708 -12.91 -11.33 20.12
C ASN A 708 -13.92 -11.28 18.96
N ALA A 709 -14.77 -12.31 18.87
CA ALA A 709 -15.87 -12.29 17.93
C ALA A 709 -16.79 -11.10 18.20
N ALA A 710 -17.14 -10.37 17.15
CA ALA A 710 -18.03 -9.22 17.18
C ALA A 710 -19.42 -9.61 16.64
N ASN A 711 -20.42 -8.87 17.10
CA ASN A 711 -21.75 -8.87 16.50
C ASN A 711 -21.75 -8.03 15.23
N GLU A 712 -22.73 -8.32 14.37
CA GLU A 712 -23.03 -7.48 13.23
C GLU A 712 -23.41 -6.06 13.67
N PRO A 713 -22.69 -5.00 13.23
CA PRO A 713 -23.01 -3.62 13.62
C PRO A 713 -24.39 -3.16 13.15
N ILE A 714 -25.05 -2.33 13.96
CA ILE A 714 -26.38 -1.80 13.62
C ILE A 714 -26.25 -0.76 12.50
N LEU A 715 -26.79 -1.06 11.31
CA LEU A 715 -26.81 -0.13 10.17
C LEU A 715 -27.47 1.20 10.56
N GLN A 716 -26.73 2.30 10.39
CA GLN A 716 -27.25 3.65 10.57
C GLN A 716 -27.54 4.30 9.22
N ASN A 717 -28.60 5.10 9.15
CA ASN A 717 -29.02 5.80 7.93
C ASN A 717 -29.28 7.29 8.20
N ASN A 718 -29.13 8.12 7.16
CA ASN A 718 -29.43 9.54 7.17
C ASN A 718 -28.74 10.29 8.32
N LEU A 719 -27.43 10.07 8.45
CA LEU A 719 -26.61 10.65 9.51
C LEU A 719 -26.25 12.11 9.20
N LYS A 720 -26.21 12.94 10.24
CA LYS A 720 -25.61 14.28 10.22
C LYS A 720 -24.28 14.22 10.95
N VAL A 721 -23.20 14.45 10.22
CA VAL A 721 -21.83 14.45 10.76
C VAL A 721 -21.36 15.89 10.92
N THR A 722 -21.01 16.28 12.14
CA THR A 722 -20.60 17.64 12.46
C THR A 722 -19.10 17.71 12.69
N TYR A 723 -18.42 18.63 12.00
CA TYR A 723 -16.98 18.79 12.08
C TYR A 723 -16.53 20.26 12.11
N GLU A 724 -15.65 20.59 13.06
CA GLU A 724 -15.07 21.93 13.18
C GLU A 724 -13.84 22.06 12.27
N ILE A 725 -14.03 22.62 11.07
CA ILE A 725 -12.96 22.68 10.06
C ILE A 725 -12.00 23.87 10.27
N GLY A 726 -12.41 24.87 11.05
CA GLY A 726 -11.56 25.99 11.44
C GLY A 726 -11.33 27.06 10.36
N ILE A 727 -12.04 26.96 9.23
CA ILE A 727 -12.07 27.95 8.14
C ILE A 727 -13.53 28.30 7.84
N THR A 728 -13.78 29.45 7.21
CA THR A 728 -15.15 29.85 6.82
C THR A 728 -15.46 29.46 5.37
N LYS A 729 -16.75 29.52 5.01
CA LYS A 729 -17.20 29.32 3.63
C LYS A 729 -16.50 30.25 2.64
N GLU A 730 -16.27 31.50 3.03
CA GLU A 730 -15.62 32.51 2.19
C GLU A 730 -14.14 32.18 1.94
N ALA A 731 -13.48 31.54 2.91
CA ALA A 731 -12.09 31.11 2.79
C ALA A 731 -11.92 29.86 1.92
N ALA A 732 -12.94 29.01 1.80
CA ALA A 732 -12.93 27.82 0.94
C ALA A 732 -14.21 27.70 0.10
N PRO A 733 -14.42 28.60 -0.88
CA PRO A 733 -15.67 28.68 -1.64
C PRO A 733 -15.94 27.45 -2.53
N ASN A 734 -14.91 26.67 -2.84
CA ASN A 734 -14.98 25.48 -3.69
C ASN A 734 -14.82 24.17 -2.90
N LEU A 735 -14.97 24.22 -1.57
CA LEU A 735 -14.84 23.03 -0.73
C LEU A 735 -15.80 21.94 -1.20
N LYS A 736 -15.31 20.72 -1.24
CA LYS A 736 -16.11 19.52 -1.50
C LYS A 736 -15.91 18.49 -0.41
N VAL A 737 -16.95 17.70 -0.16
CA VAL A 737 -16.91 16.62 0.83
C VAL A 737 -17.25 15.33 0.11
N TYR A 738 -16.47 14.30 0.37
CA TYR A 738 -16.66 12.98 -0.23
C TYR A 738 -16.69 11.92 0.86
N ALA A 739 -17.46 10.85 0.64
CA ALA A 739 -17.39 9.63 1.44
C ALA A 739 -16.98 8.46 0.56
N ALA A 740 -16.10 7.61 1.09
CA ALA A 740 -15.72 6.34 0.50
C ALA A 740 -15.72 5.26 1.58
N SER A 741 -16.14 4.05 1.23
CA SER A 741 -16.20 2.91 2.14
C SER A 741 -15.87 1.62 1.39
N PRO A 742 -15.09 0.69 1.97
CA PRO A 742 -14.96 -0.66 1.42
C PRO A 742 -16.27 -1.47 1.52
N ASP A 743 -17.24 -1.02 2.33
CA ASP A 743 -18.50 -1.74 2.55
C ASP A 743 -19.56 -1.46 1.47
N THR A 744 -19.39 -0.40 0.68
CA THR A 744 -20.39 0.06 -0.29
C THR A 744 -19.75 0.61 -1.55
N ASN A 745 -20.51 0.62 -2.66
CA ASN A 745 -20.13 1.29 -3.91
C ASN A 745 -18.74 0.88 -4.44
N HIS A 746 -18.30 -0.35 -4.17
CA HIS A 746 -17.00 -0.89 -4.56
C HIS A 746 -15.80 0.01 -4.21
N GLY A 747 -15.89 0.76 -3.09
CA GLY A 747 -14.86 1.69 -2.65
C GLY A 747 -14.82 3.03 -3.39
N MET A 748 -15.68 3.28 -4.38
CA MET A 748 -15.72 4.54 -5.11
C MET A 748 -16.23 5.69 -4.22
N PRO A 749 -15.64 6.90 -4.33
CA PRO A 749 -16.07 8.03 -3.54
C PRO A 749 -17.39 8.61 -4.07
N GLU A 750 -18.27 8.99 -3.15
CA GLU A 750 -19.51 9.73 -3.41
C GLU A 750 -19.39 11.16 -2.88
N GLU A 751 -19.76 12.16 -3.69
CA GLU A 751 -19.80 13.57 -3.24
C GLU A 751 -21.01 13.78 -2.32
N LEU A 752 -20.75 14.24 -1.09
CA LEU A 752 -21.76 14.46 -0.07
C LEU A 752 -22.28 15.89 -0.05
N LYS A 753 -23.56 16.02 0.32
CA LYS A 753 -24.15 17.33 0.64
C LYS A 753 -23.70 17.76 2.03
N TYR A 754 -23.53 19.07 2.22
CA TYR A 754 -23.19 19.62 3.51
C TYR A 754 -23.65 21.08 3.62
N THR A 755 -23.72 21.58 4.84
CA THR A 755 -24.02 22.99 5.15
C THR A 755 -22.98 23.57 6.10
N TRP A 756 -22.91 24.91 6.14
CA TRP A 756 -22.00 25.66 7.00
C TRP A 756 -22.73 26.27 8.20
N ASN A 757 -22.08 26.27 9.36
CA ASN A 757 -22.44 27.07 10.52
C ASN A 757 -21.17 27.74 11.09
N GLY A 758 -20.86 28.95 10.62
CA GLY A 758 -19.57 29.59 10.93
C GLY A 758 -18.40 28.79 10.36
N THR A 759 -17.53 28.28 11.23
CA THR A 759 -16.37 27.44 10.90
C THR A 759 -16.63 25.94 10.98
N ARG A 760 -17.90 25.55 11.12
CA ARG A 760 -18.35 24.17 11.26
C ARG A 760 -19.07 23.68 10.02
N LEU A 761 -18.78 22.44 9.62
CA LEU A 761 -19.51 21.70 8.61
C LEU A 761 -20.55 20.78 9.26
N ILE A 762 -21.72 20.69 8.65
CA ILE A 762 -22.74 19.67 8.92
C ILE A 762 -22.94 18.87 7.63
N ILE A 763 -22.45 17.64 7.61
CA ILE A 763 -22.33 16.77 6.45
C ILE A 763 -23.45 15.72 6.49
N ASP A 764 -24.08 15.51 5.33
CA ASP A 764 -25.14 14.52 5.16
C ASP A 764 -24.53 13.20 4.71
N LEU A 765 -24.46 12.22 5.61
CA LEU A 765 -23.95 10.88 5.32
C LEU A 765 -25.12 9.90 5.13
N PRO A 766 -25.29 9.29 3.94
CA PRO A 766 -26.45 8.44 3.64
C PRO A 766 -26.57 7.22 4.57
N SER A 767 -25.47 6.52 4.80
CA SER A 767 -25.44 5.35 5.67
C SER A 767 -24.05 5.08 6.25
N LEU A 768 -24.02 4.27 7.31
CA LEU A 768 -22.80 3.74 7.92
C LEU A 768 -23.07 2.32 8.39
N LYS A 769 -22.31 1.35 7.85
CA LYS A 769 -22.40 -0.06 8.22
C LYS A 769 -21.25 -0.49 9.13
N TYR A 770 -20.02 -0.65 8.62
CA TYR A 770 -18.83 -0.86 9.44
C TYR A 770 -17.97 0.39 9.47
N TRP A 771 -17.55 0.88 8.30
CA TRP A 771 -16.59 1.96 8.18
C TRP A 771 -16.88 2.88 7.01
N THR A 772 -16.88 4.18 7.26
CA THR A 772 -16.86 5.21 6.22
C THR A 772 -15.71 6.18 6.46
N MET A 773 -14.89 6.40 5.43
CA MET A 773 -13.93 7.49 5.37
C MET A 773 -14.56 8.69 4.66
N ILE A 774 -14.72 9.80 5.38
CA ILE A 774 -15.09 11.08 4.80
C ILE A 774 -13.81 11.88 4.58
N TYR A 775 -13.59 12.41 3.38
CA TYR A 775 -12.50 13.34 3.13
C TYR A 775 -13.01 14.67 2.57
N ILE A 776 -12.42 15.75 3.05
CA ILE A 776 -12.83 17.12 2.77
C ILE A 776 -11.74 17.77 1.92
N ASP A 777 -12.08 18.09 0.67
CA ASP A 777 -11.22 18.77 -0.27
C ASP A 777 -11.35 20.29 -0.10
N LYS A 778 -10.34 20.94 0.49
CA LYS A 778 -10.31 22.39 0.74
C LYS A 778 -9.74 23.19 -0.43
N ALA A 779 -9.75 22.67 -1.66
CA ALA A 779 -9.12 23.33 -2.81
C ALA A 779 -9.49 24.83 -2.94
N ASP A 780 -8.46 25.69 -2.94
CA ASP A 780 -8.61 27.12 -3.24
C ASP A 780 -9.06 27.34 -4.69
N SER A 781 -9.69 28.49 -4.96
CA SER A 781 -10.15 28.96 -6.27
C SER A 781 -9.07 29.13 -7.36
N GLY A 782 -7.83 28.70 -7.11
CA GLY A 782 -6.73 28.70 -8.08
C GLY A 782 -6.62 27.43 -8.95
N GLY A 783 -7.39 26.37 -8.66
CA GLY A 783 -7.46 25.17 -9.50
C GLY A 783 -8.34 25.39 -10.74
N GLY A 784 -7.98 26.35 -11.59
CA GLY A 784 -8.66 26.58 -12.86
C GLY A 784 -8.53 25.36 -13.77
N THR A 785 -9.65 24.96 -14.38
CA THR A 785 -9.65 24.05 -15.52
C THR A 785 -8.78 24.65 -16.62
N VAL A 786 -7.73 23.94 -17.05
CA VAL A 786 -6.95 24.31 -18.24
C VAL A 786 -7.69 23.77 -19.45
N SER A 787 -8.40 24.64 -20.17
CA SER A 787 -9.06 24.30 -21.43
C SER A 787 -8.20 24.76 -22.61
N ALA A 788 -7.93 23.87 -23.56
CA ALA A 788 -7.30 24.19 -24.84
C ALA A 788 -8.05 23.49 -25.96
N GLU A 789 -8.18 24.13 -27.13
CA GLU A 789 -8.68 23.47 -28.34
C GLU A 789 -7.51 22.98 -29.18
N PRO A 790 -7.17 21.69 -29.15
CA PRO A 790 -6.08 21.17 -29.96
C PRO A 790 -6.46 21.14 -31.45
N SER A 791 -5.58 21.62 -32.30
CA SER A 791 -5.75 21.63 -33.76
C SER A 791 -5.54 20.26 -34.44
N HIS A 792 -5.17 19.22 -33.67
CA HIS A 792 -4.93 17.85 -34.16
C HIS A 792 -4.99 16.81 -33.02
N LEU A 793 -5.22 15.55 -33.36
CA LEU A 793 -5.23 14.43 -32.42
C LEU A 793 -3.79 14.01 -32.04
N SER A 794 -3.40 14.21 -30.79
CA SER A 794 -2.13 13.75 -30.20
C SER A 794 -2.24 13.64 -28.68
N SER A 795 -1.22 13.11 -28.00
CA SER A 795 -1.15 13.11 -26.54
C SER A 795 -0.79 14.50 -26.02
N PHE A 796 -1.56 15.01 -25.06
CA PHE A 796 -1.30 16.28 -24.39
C PHE A 796 -0.98 16.00 -22.91
N THR A 797 0.01 16.71 -22.35
CA THR A 797 0.33 16.65 -20.92
C THR A 797 0.16 18.04 -20.34
N VAL A 798 -0.64 18.16 -19.27
CA VAL A 798 -0.69 19.37 -18.46
C VAL A 798 0.43 19.27 -17.43
N LEU A 799 1.52 19.99 -17.66
CA LEU A 799 2.67 20.01 -16.75
C LEU A 799 2.54 21.22 -15.81
N ALA A 800 2.48 20.97 -14.51
CA ALA A 800 2.80 21.99 -13.52
C ALA A 800 4.33 22.21 -13.52
N TYR A 801 4.80 23.18 -14.29
CA TYR A 801 6.23 23.46 -14.48
C TYR A 801 6.72 24.54 -13.50
N ASP A 802 6.97 24.18 -12.24
CA ASP A 802 7.50 25.12 -11.24
C ASP A 802 9.04 25.21 -11.32
N LYS A 803 9.55 26.26 -11.97
CA LYS A 803 11.00 26.49 -12.14
C LYS A 803 11.49 27.67 -11.30
N SER A 804 12.38 27.39 -10.35
CA SER A 804 13.13 28.39 -9.58
C SER A 804 14.59 28.48 -10.02
N TYR A 805 15.24 29.62 -9.73
CA TYR A 805 16.65 29.85 -10.02
C TYR A 805 17.39 30.20 -8.73
N SER A 806 18.57 29.61 -8.55
CA SER A 806 19.39 29.76 -7.34
C SER A 806 19.85 31.20 -7.06
N ASP A 807 19.93 32.02 -8.10
CA ASP A 807 20.36 33.43 -8.04
C ASP A 807 19.19 34.43 -8.04
N VAL A 808 17.95 33.96 -7.84
CA VAL A 808 16.76 34.79 -7.68
C VAL A 808 16.03 34.40 -6.41
N ALA A 809 16.36 35.07 -5.30
CA ALA A 809 15.74 34.83 -4.01
C ALA A 809 14.22 35.13 -4.02
N PRO A 810 13.40 34.44 -3.20
CA PRO A 810 11.95 34.66 -3.13
C PRO A 810 11.52 36.10 -2.82
N ASN A 811 12.37 36.89 -2.16
CA ASN A 811 12.14 38.30 -1.85
C ASN A 811 12.65 39.27 -2.94
N HIS A 812 13.24 38.77 -4.04
CA HIS A 812 13.65 39.59 -5.16
C HIS A 812 12.42 40.16 -5.87
N TRP A 813 12.40 41.45 -6.19
CA TRP A 813 11.21 42.15 -6.72
C TRP A 813 10.67 41.53 -8.03
N ALA A 814 11.53 40.96 -8.87
CA ALA A 814 11.14 40.28 -10.11
C ALA A 814 10.85 38.77 -9.94
N TYR A 815 10.89 38.21 -8.71
CA TYR A 815 10.80 36.77 -8.47
C TYR A 815 9.55 36.14 -9.10
N GLN A 816 8.37 36.73 -8.84
CA GLN A 816 7.10 36.21 -9.36
C GLN A 816 7.02 36.31 -10.90
N ALA A 817 7.50 37.41 -11.47
CA ALA A 817 7.53 37.57 -12.94
C ALA A 817 8.45 36.54 -13.60
N ILE A 818 9.62 36.28 -13.02
CA ILE A 818 10.57 35.29 -13.53
C ILE A 818 9.99 33.87 -13.42
N ARG A 819 9.40 33.52 -12.27
CA ARG A 819 8.76 32.21 -12.06
C ARG A 819 7.60 31.98 -13.05
N SER A 820 6.65 32.91 -13.11
CA SER A 820 5.47 32.79 -13.98
C SER A 820 5.82 32.74 -15.48
N LEU A 821 6.81 33.52 -15.92
CA LEU A 821 7.25 33.45 -17.31
C LEU A 821 8.06 32.18 -17.63
N SER A 822 8.68 31.56 -16.62
CA SER A 822 9.36 30.26 -16.79
C SER A 822 8.33 29.13 -16.88
N GLU A 823 7.29 29.17 -16.04
CA GLU A 823 6.10 28.30 -16.10
C GLU A 823 5.45 28.33 -17.50
N LYS A 824 5.35 29.53 -18.10
CA LYS A 824 4.80 29.72 -19.45
C LYS A 824 5.79 29.44 -20.59
N HIS A 825 7.00 28.96 -20.29
CA HIS A 825 8.11 28.75 -21.26
C HIS A 825 8.51 30.00 -22.07
N VAL A 826 8.16 31.20 -21.58
CA VAL A 826 8.50 32.48 -22.22
C VAL A 826 9.94 32.86 -21.93
N ILE A 827 10.46 32.57 -20.73
CA ILE A 827 11.86 32.78 -20.38
C ILE A 827 12.54 31.45 -20.07
N ASN A 828 13.82 31.36 -20.41
CA ASN A 828 14.71 30.29 -19.95
C ASN A 828 15.83 30.94 -19.12
N GLY A 829 16.37 30.17 -18.17
CA GLY A 829 17.59 30.54 -17.44
C GLY A 829 18.77 30.76 -18.39
N MET A 830 19.81 31.43 -17.88
CA MET A 830 21.10 31.46 -18.57
C MET A 830 21.78 30.09 -18.50
N THR A 831 21.53 29.36 -17.40
CA THR A 831 21.80 27.93 -17.24
C THR A 831 20.54 27.25 -16.69
N ASP A 832 20.60 25.93 -16.48
CA ASP A 832 19.50 25.19 -15.86
C ASP A 832 19.18 25.65 -14.43
N THR A 833 20.09 26.35 -13.75
CA THR A 833 19.96 26.73 -12.33
C THR A 833 20.10 28.23 -12.06
N THR A 834 20.48 29.04 -13.06
CA THR A 834 20.71 30.49 -12.89
C THR A 834 19.99 31.32 -13.94
N PHE A 835 19.41 32.45 -13.52
CA PHE A 835 18.71 33.41 -14.39
C PHE A 835 19.55 34.63 -14.75
N VAL A 836 20.45 35.06 -13.87
CA VAL A 836 21.32 36.24 -13.95
C VAL A 836 20.51 37.54 -14.07
N PRO A 837 19.71 37.92 -13.04
CA PRO A 837 18.73 39.00 -13.13
C PRO A 837 19.32 40.37 -13.49
N SER A 838 20.54 40.66 -13.07
CA SER A 838 21.22 41.95 -13.30
C SER A 838 21.95 42.06 -14.66
N ALA A 839 22.06 40.97 -15.42
CA ALA A 839 22.71 41.02 -16.73
C ALA A 839 21.91 41.83 -17.74
N LYS A 840 22.61 42.51 -18.66
CA LYS A 840 21.98 43.29 -19.72
C LYS A 840 21.30 42.39 -20.75
N VAL A 841 20.13 42.81 -21.22
CA VAL A 841 19.37 42.10 -22.26
C VAL A 841 19.63 42.74 -23.62
N THR A 842 19.92 41.90 -24.62
CA THR A 842 20.13 42.34 -26.00
C THR A 842 18.80 42.57 -26.73
N ARG A 843 18.82 43.38 -27.80
CA ARG A 843 17.65 43.61 -28.66
C ARG A 843 17.09 42.30 -29.24
N ALA A 844 17.96 41.37 -29.63
CA ALA A 844 17.53 40.07 -30.12
C ALA A 844 16.89 39.19 -29.03
N GLN A 845 17.44 39.20 -27.81
CA GLN A 845 16.83 38.51 -26.68
C GLN A 845 15.45 39.07 -26.38
N PHE A 846 15.28 40.39 -26.32
CA PHE A 846 13.99 40.99 -26.03
C PHE A 846 12.95 40.71 -27.14
N ALA A 847 13.34 40.79 -28.42
CA ALA A 847 12.46 40.43 -29.54
C ALA A 847 12.03 38.96 -29.49
N ALA A 848 12.95 38.04 -29.20
CA ALA A 848 12.64 36.62 -29.08
C ALA A 848 11.74 36.30 -27.88
N LEU A 849 11.84 37.08 -26.79
CA LEU A 849 10.95 36.96 -25.64
C LEU A 849 9.53 37.43 -25.96
N LEU A 850 9.37 38.59 -26.62
CA LEU A 850 8.06 39.08 -27.05
C LEU A 850 7.40 38.14 -28.05
N ALA A 851 8.17 37.60 -29.01
CA ALA A 851 7.65 36.62 -29.96
C ALA A 851 7.13 35.35 -29.26
N ARG A 852 7.81 34.85 -28.23
CA ARG A 852 7.34 33.71 -27.43
C ARG A 852 6.12 34.07 -26.57
N ALA A 853 6.15 35.21 -25.90
CA ALA A 853 5.07 35.68 -25.04
C ALA A 853 3.74 35.80 -25.81
N LEU A 854 3.80 36.26 -27.06
CA LEU A 854 2.64 36.47 -27.92
C LEU A 854 2.38 35.33 -28.92
N HIS A 855 3.09 34.20 -28.78
CA HIS A 855 3.01 33.04 -29.68
C HIS A 855 3.12 33.39 -31.18
N LEU A 856 3.98 34.36 -31.52
CA LEU A 856 4.16 34.83 -32.89
C LEU A 856 4.99 33.83 -33.69
N GLN A 857 4.55 33.57 -34.92
CA GLN A 857 5.26 32.73 -35.89
C GLN A 857 5.68 33.56 -37.09
N SER A 858 6.85 33.25 -37.65
CA SER A 858 7.35 33.86 -38.88
C SER A 858 7.13 32.94 -40.07
N THR A 859 6.71 33.49 -41.19
CA THR A 859 6.60 32.77 -42.47
C THR A 859 7.86 32.93 -43.34
N GLY A 860 8.75 33.86 -43.01
CA GLY A 860 10.00 34.11 -43.73
C GLY A 860 11.15 34.62 -42.86
N GLN A 861 12.10 35.32 -43.50
CA GLN A 861 13.23 35.97 -42.82
C GLN A 861 12.98 37.48 -42.71
N ALA A 862 13.43 38.08 -41.60
CA ALA A 862 13.44 39.53 -41.46
C ALA A 862 14.38 40.17 -42.50
N PRO A 863 14.07 41.36 -43.04
CA PRO A 863 14.88 42.02 -44.08
C PRO A 863 16.15 42.69 -43.55
N PHE A 864 16.71 42.21 -42.43
CA PHE A 864 17.87 42.81 -41.76
C PHE A 864 19.16 42.06 -42.12
N GLN A 865 20.14 42.79 -42.69
CA GLN A 865 21.41 42.24 -43.17
C GLN A 865 22.30 41.68 -42.06
N ASP A 866 22.14 42.17 -40.83
CA ASP A 866 22.89 41.75 -39.65
C ASP A 866 22.19 40.64 -38.84
N VAL A 867 21.05 40.13 -39.32
CA VAL A 867 20.35 38.97 -38.75
C VAL A 867 20.68 37.75 -39.60
N LYS A 868 21.69 36.98 -39.17
CA LYS A 868 22.12 35.76 -39.86
C LYS A 868 21.03 34.70 -39.84
N ALA A 869 20.76 34.09 -40.99
CA ALA A 869 19.86 32.95 -41.12
C ALA A 869 20.32 31.79 -40.20
N GLY A 870 19.40 31.24 -39.41
CA GLY A 870 19.67 30.14 -38.49
C GLY A 870 20.30 30.54 -37.15
N ALA A 871 20.55 31.83 -36.90
CA ALA A 871 20.87 32.29 -35.55
C ALA A 871 19.69 31.98 -34.60
N TRP A 872 19.96 31.66 -33.34
CA TRP A 872 18.92 31.24 -32.38
C TRP A 872 17.78 32.26 -32.22
N TYR A 873 18.05 33.54 -32.48
CA TYR A 873 17.08 34.63 -32.42
C TYR A 873 16.44 34.98 -33.77
N SER A 874 16.88 34.41 -34.90
CA SER A 874 16.48 34.88 -36.23
C SER A 874 14.98 34.71 -36.50
N SER A 875 14.38 33.62 -36.01
CA SER A 875 12.92 33.37 -36.12
C SER A 875 12.12 34.33 -35.24
N GLY A 876 12.55 34.56 -33.99
CA GLY A 876 11.89 35.51 -33.08
C GLY A 876 11.95 36.94 -33.60
N VAL A 877 13.07 37.34 -34.21
CA VAL A 877 13.21 38.64 -34.87
C VAL A 877 12.32 38.73 -36.11
N ALA A 878 12.27 37.69 -36.95
CA ALA A 878 11.36 37.65 -38.10
C ALA A 878 9.88 37.74 -37.68
N ALA A 879 9.48 36.98 -36.67
CA ALA A 879 8.11 36.97 -36.17
C ALA A 879 7.71 38.34 -35.58
N ALA A 880 8.60 38.96 -34.81
CA ALA A 880 8.38 40.31 -34.29
C ALA A 880 8.33 41.36 -35.41
N TYR A 881 9.08 41.18 -36.50
CA TYR A 881 9.05 42.08 -37.66
C TYR A 881 7.74 41.93 -38.44
N GLU A 882 7.35 40.69 -38.77
CA GLU A 882 6.08 40.38 -39.46
C GLU A 882 4.86 40.85 -38.65
N ALA A 883 4.95 40.81 -37.32
CA ALA A 883 3.92 41.33 -36.42
C ALA A 883 3.93 42.86 -36.24
N GLY A 884 4.85 43.59 -36.89
CA GLY A 884 4.96 45.06 -36.81
C GLY A 884 5.60 45.60 -35.52
N ILE A 885 6.05 44.71 -34.62
CA ILE A 885 6.63 45.06 -33.31
C ILE A 885 8.01 45.71 -33.48
N ILE A 886 8.80 45.28 -34.48
CA ILE A 886 10.12 45.86 -34.77
C ILE A 886 10.22 46.35 -36.21
N THR A 887 11.00 47.42 -36.43
CA THR A 887 11.27 48.00 -37.75
C THR A 887 12.78 48.17 -38.06
N GLY A 888 13.64 47.70 -37.16
CA GLY A 888 15.10 47.88 -37.24
C GLY A 888 15.58 49.26 -36.76
N ARG A 889 16.85 49.56 -36.99
CA ARG A 889 17.51 50.84 -36.67
C ARG A 889 17.83 51.70 -37.91
N GLY A 890 17.29 51.33 -39.07
CA GLY A 890 17.60 51.96 -40.35
C GLY A 890 18.72 51.26 -41.13
N ALA A 891 18.89 51.65 -42.40
CA ALA A 891 19.89 51.09 -43.33
C ALA A 891 19.91 49.55 -43.43
N GLY A 892 18.75 48.90 -43.25
CA GLY A 892 18.65 47.44 -43.30
C GLY A 892 19.28 46.70 -42.13
N LYS A 893 19.46 47.34 -40.96
CA LYS A 893 20.06 46.72 -39.75
C LYS A 893 19.11 46.63 -38.56
N PHE A 894 19.28 45.61 -37.72
CA PHE A 894 18.53 45.39 -36.47
C PHE A 894 19.37 45.60 -35.19
N ALA A 895 20.68 45.40 -35.27
CA ALA A 895 21.64 45.38 -34.17
C ALA A 895 21.33 44.29 -33.11
N PRO A 896 21.36 42.99 -33.47
CA PRO A 896 20.88 41.91 -32.59
C PRO A 896 21.67 41.76 -31.28
N SER A 897 22.98 42.02 -31.30
CA SER A 897 23.88 41.80 -30.15
C SER A 897 23.99 43.01 -29.22
N GLU A 898 23.40 44.15 -29.59
CA GLU A 898 23.47 45.35 -28.75
C GLU A 898 22.45 45.28 -27.60
N ALA A 899 22.86 45.78 -26.44
CA ALA A 899 21.96 45.90 -25.28
C ALA A 899 20.83 46.89 -25.60
N ILE A 900 19.59 46.52 -25.27
CA ILE A 900 18.43 47.36 -25.55
C ILE A 900 18.34 48.48 -24.51
N THR A 901 18.10 49.71 -24.97
CA THR A 901 17.81 50.84 -24.08
C THR A 901 16.37 50.80 -23.57
N ARG A 902 16.09 51.42 -22.43
CA ARG A 902 14.74 51.47 -21.84
C ARG A 902 13.71 52.11 -22.78
N GLN A 903 14.11 53.12 -23.56
CA GLN A 903 13.21 53.74 -24.55
C GLN A 903 12.95 52.85 -25.78
N GLU A 904 13.91 52.04 -26.21
CA GLU A 904 13.69 51.06 -27.29
C GLU A 904 12.82 49.89 -26.81
N MET A 905 13.02 49.46 -25.56
CA MET A 905 12.18 48.47 -24.89
C MET A 905 10.72 48.96 -24.82
N ALA A 906 10.52 50.24 -24.47
CA ALA A 906 9.19 50.86 -24.45
C ALA A 906 8.50 50.84 -25.81
N VAL A 907 9.20 51.19 -26.89
CA VAL A 907 8.64 51.13 -28.26
C VAL A 907 8.22 49.73 -28.66
N MET A 908 9.08 48.74 -28.42
CA MET A 908 8.75 47.35 -28.73
C MET A 908 7.58 46.84 -27.88
N LEU A 909 7.52 47.22 -26.61
CA LEU A 909 6.47 46.77 -25.69
C LEU A 909 5.11 47.42 -25.99
N ALA A 910 5.07 48.71 -26.33
CA ALA A 910 3.84 49.40 -26.73
C ALA A 910 3.22 48.73 -27.98
N LYS A 911 4.04 48.47 -29.00
CA LYS A 911 3.59 47.77 -30.22
C LYS A 911 3.16 46.34 -29.96
N ALA A 912 3.86 45.63 -29.07
CA ALA A 912 3.48 44.29 -28.65
C ALA A 912 2.13 44.30 -27.93
N PHE A 913 1.86 45.31 -27.09
CA PHE A 913 0.59 45.49 -26.40
C PHE A 913 -0.56 45.78 -27.37
N GLU A 914 -0.38 46.69 -28.33
CA GLU A 914 -1.34 46.94 -29.41
C GLU A 914 -1.63 45.66 -30.20
N ARG A 915 -0.59 44.91 -30.55
CA ARG A 915 -0.73 43.64 -31.28
C ARG A 915 -1.50 42.59 -30.49
N ALA A 916 -1.38 42.61 -29.16
CA ALA A 916 -2.10 41.71 -28.26
C ALA A 916 -3.55 42.15 -27.97
N GLY A 917 -4.07 43.15 -28.69
CA GLY A 917 -5.43 43.66 -28.51
C GLY A 917 -5.56 44.75 -27.44
N GLY A 918 -4.46 45.20 -26.85
CA GLY A 918 -4.44 46.30 -25.89
C GLY A 918 -4.78 47.63 -26.56
N GLY A 919 -5.67 48.41 -25.93
CA GLY A 919 -6.03 49.75 -26.39
C GLY A 919 -4.91 50.76 -26.21
N ASP A 920 -4.71 51.64 -27.19
CA ASP A 920 -3.75 52.73 -27.09
C ASP A 920 -4.22 53.78 -26.06
N THR A 921 -3.42 54.00 -25.02
CA THR A 921 -3.67 55.04 -23.99
C THR A 921 -2.79 56.28 -24.20
N ALA A 922 -2.13 56.42 -25.35
CA ALA A 922 -1.17 57.50 -25.61
C ALA A 922 -1.75 58.92 -25.49
N ASN A 923 -3.07 59.11 -25.60
CA ASN A 923 -3.66 60.44 -25.61
C ASN A 923 -3.84 61.03 -24.20
N GLY A 924 -2.78 61.63 -23.66
CA GLY A 924 -2.88 62.68 -22.63
C GLY A 924 -2.11 62.49 -21.33
N GLN A 925 -1.36 61.40 -21.14
CA GLN A 925 -0.50 61.22 -19.96
C GLN A 925 0.69 62.20 -19.97
N SER A 926 0.70 63.13 -19.02
CA SER A 926 1.85 64.00 -18.77
C SER A 926 2.93 63.22 -18.03
N LEU A 927 4.08 62.99 -18.68
CA LEU A 927 5.23 62.35 -18.04
C LEU A 927 5.88 63.34 -17.05
N THR A 928 5.98 62.96 -15.78
CA THR A 928 6.58 63.78 -14.71
C THR A 928 8.06 63.47 -14.43
N PHE A 929 8.73 62.76 -15.34
CA PHE A 929 10.13 62.37 -15.16
C PHE A 929 11.10 63.54 -15.27
N ARG A 930 12.11 63.57 -14.39
CA ARG A 930 13.16 64.60 -14.35
C ARG A 930 13.99 64.65 -15.63
N ASP A 931 14.17 63.51 -16.29
CA ASP A 931 14.90 63.35 -17.56
C ASP A 931 13.97 63.19 -18.76
N ARG A 932 12.71 63.67 -18.68
CA ARG A 932 11.78 63.64 -19.82
C ARG A 932 12.39 64.23 -21.10
N GLY A 933 13.18 65.31 -20.98
CA GLY A 933 13.87 65.95 -22.11
C GLY A 933 14.92 65.07 -22.81
N HIS A 934 15.36 63.99 -22.18
CA HIS A 934 16.28 63.01 -22.75
C HIS A 934 15.59 61.86 -23.48
N ILE A 935 14.25 61.77 -23.43
CA ILE A 935 13.48 60.80 -24.19
C ILE A 935 13.47 61.26 -25.65
N ALA A 936 13.93 60.40 -26.57
CA ALA A 936 13.94 60.75 -27.98
C ALA A 936 12.51 60.98 -28.51
N ALA A 937 12.34 61.95 -29.40
CA ALA A 937 11.01 62.33 -29.92
C ALA A 937 10.24 61.14 -30.54
N TRP A 938 10.94 60.19 -31.16
CA TRP A 938 10.34 58.98 -31.73
C TRP A 938 9.90 57.95 -30.69
N ALA A 939 10.48 57.97 -29.49
CA ALA A 939 10.14 57.04 -28.41
C ALA A 939 9.06 57.61 -27.48
N LEU A 940 8.89 58.94 -27.46
CA LEU A 940 8.02 59.64 -26.51
C LEU A 940 6.59 59.10 -26.47
N PRO A 941 5.89 58.86 -27.60
CA PRO A 941 4.53 58.30 -27.56
C PRO A 941 4.48 56.91 -26.93
N ALA A 942 5.47 56.06 -27.25
CA ALA A 942 5.53 54.72 -26.67
C ALA A 942 5.87 54.75 -25.18
N VAL A 943 6.75 55.65 -24.73
CA VAL A 943 7.03 55.84 -23.30
C VAL A 943 5.75 56.30 -22.57
N GLN A 944 4.98 57.22 -23.15
CA GLN A 944 3.68 57.60 -22.59
C GLN A 944 2.72 56.41 -22.49
N SER A 945 2.65 55.59 -23.55
CA SER A 945 1.80 54.40 -23.60
C SER A 945 2.21 53.37 -22.53
N VAL A 946 3.47 52.95 -22.45
CA VAL A 946 3.90 51.92 -21.49
C VAL A 946 3.81 52.37 -20.03
N ILE A 947 3.92 53.67 -19.76
CA ILE A 947 3.73 54.23 -18.41
C ILE A 947 2.23 54.33 -18.09
N GLY A 948 1.42 54.87 -19.00
CA GLY A 948 -0.02 55.03 -18.82
C GLY A 948 -0.76 53.70 -18.68
N THR A 949 -0.31 52.68 -19.41
CA THR A 949 -0.80 51.30 -19.28
C THR A 949 -0.20 50.56 -18.09
N GLY A 950 0.85 51.06 -17.44
CA GLY A 950 1.55 50.37 -16.35
C GLY A 950 2.34 49.14 -16.80
N LEU A 951 2.73 49.08 -18.07
CA LEU A 951 3.64 48.05 -18.61
C LEU A 951 5.08 48.27 -18.14
N MET A 952 5.50 49.52 -17.98
CA MET A 952 6.77 49.92 -17.39
C MET A 952 6.54 50.97 -16.30
N ALA A 953 7.55 51.16 -15.44
CA ALA A 953 7.59 52.20 -14.43
C ALA A 953 8.92 52.96 -14.48
N GLY A 954 8.93 54.19 -13.96
CA GLY A 954 10.16 54.95 -13.71
C GLY A 954 10.97 54.41 -12.53
N GLN A 955 12.15 54.98 -12.34
CA GLN A 955 13.02 54.70 -11.20
C GLN A 955 12.59 55.51 -9.98
N ALA A 956 12.96 55.04 -8.79
CA ALA A 956 12.57 55.64 -7.51
C ALA A 956 13.06 57.09 -7.32
N ASP A 957 14.10 57.49 -8.06
CA ASP A 957 14.67 58.84 -8.05
C ASP A 957 13.96 59.83 -8.99
N GLY A 958 12.87 59.39 -9.63
CA GLY A 958 12.05 60.20 -10.53
C GLY A 958 12.55 60.29 -11.97
N HIS A 959 13.49 59.43 -12.39
CA HIS A 959 13.94 59.33 -13.77
C HIS A 959 13.25 58.17 -14.53
N PHE A 960 13.15 58.28 -15.84
CA PHE A 960 12.83 57.16 -16.73
C PHE A 960 14.09 56.42 -17.19
N ALA A 961 15.21 57.13 -17.29
CA ALA A 961 16.50 56.69 -17.81
C ALA A 961 16.43 56.16 -19.26
N PRO A 962 15.99 56.97 -20.25
CA PRO A 962 15.65 56.50 -21.60
C PRO A 962 16.81 55.83 -22.34
N VAL A 963 18.03 56.31 -22.12
CA VAL A 963 19.26 55.79 -22.77
C VAL A 963 19.95 54.68 -21.97
N GLN A 964 19.49 54.39 -20.75
CA GLN A 964 20.06 53.31 -19.94
C GLN A 964 19.65 51.95 -20.51
N THR A 965 20.56 50.99 -20.47
CA THR A 965 20.31 49.62 -20.96
C THR A 965 19.55 48.78 -19.94
N ALA A 966 18.54 48.04 -20.41
CA ALA A 966 17.68 47.21 -19.56
C ALA A 966 18.36 45.92 -19.11
N THR A 967 18.00 45.48 -17.91
CA THR A 967 18.39 44.19 -17.32
C THR A 967 17.41 43.08 -17.69
N ARG A 968 17.81 41.82 -17.50
CA ARG A 968 16.94 40.65 -17.67
C ARG A 968 15.73 40.67 -16.73
N ALA A 969 15.93 41.12 -15.48
CA ALA A 969 14.82 41.28 -14.53
C ALA A 969 13.80 42.33 -14.99
N GLU A 970 14.26 43.49 -15.49
CA GLU A 970 13.38 44.53 -16.03
C GLU A 970 12.62 44.05 -17.27
N ALA A 971 13.27 43.32 -18.17
CA ALA A 971 12.61 42.73 -19.33
C ALA A 971 11.55 41.69 -18.94
N ALA A 972 11.87 40.79 -18.00
CA ALA A 972 10.92 39.80 -17.49
C ALA A 972 9.70 40.48 -16.86
N GLN A 973 9.90 41.50 -16.01
CA GLN A 973 8.79 42.22 -15.39
C GLN A 973 7.92 42.93 -16.45
N ALA A 974 8.53 43.58 -17.43
CA ALA A 974 7.79 44.27 -18.50
C ALA A 974 6.92 43.31 -19.33
N ILE A 975 7.44 42.11 -19.63
CA ILE A 975 6.70 41.07 -20.37
C ILE A 975 5.60 40.46 -19.50
N ALA A 976 5.85 40.24 -18.21
CA ALA A 976 4.82 39.78 -17.29
C ALA A 976 3.66 40.79 -17.21
N ASN A 977 3.98 42.08 -17.13
CA ASN A 977 2.97 43.14 -17.15
C ASN A 977 2.18 43.17 -18.47
N LEU A 978 2.84 42.96 -19.61
CA LEU A 978 2.20 42.81 -20.92
C LEU A 978 1.16 41.69 -20.89
N LEU A 979 1.57 40.48 -20.52
CA LEU A 979 0.67 39.32 -20.50
C LEU A 979 -0.48 39.48 -19.50
N ASN A 980 -0.25 40.12 -18.36
CA ASN A 980 -1.30 40.35 -17.37
C ASN A 980 -2.34 41.39 -17.83
N LYS A 981 -1.98 42.28 -18.76
CA LYS A 981 -2.85 43.36 -19.24
C LYS A 981 -3.50 43.06 -20.59
N SER A 982 -3.03 42.05 -21.31
CA SER A 982 -3.57 41.63 -22.62
C SER A 982 -4.54 40.44 -22.55
N VAL A 983 -4.85 39.92 -21.35
CA VAL A 983 -5.72 38.75 -21.14
C VAL A 983 -7.04 39.15 -20.44
N GLN A 984 -7.65 40.27 -20.86
CA GLN A 984 -9.05 40.58 -20.53
C GLN A 984 -9.93 40.48 -21.77
#